data_AF-A0A503PAB9-F1
#
_entry.id   AF-A0A503PAB9-F1
#
_cell.length_a   1.000
_cell.length_b   1.000
_cell.length_c   1.000
_cell.angle_alpha   90.00
_cell.angle_beta   90.00
_cell.angle_gamma   90.00
#
_symmetry.space_group_name_H-M   'P 1'
#
loop_
_entity.id
_entity.type
_entity.pdbx_description
1 polymer ?
#
loop_
_entity_poly.entity_id
_entity_poly.type
_entity_poly.pdbx_seq_one_letter_code
_entity_poly.pdbx_strand_id
1 'polypeptide(L)'
;MRLATTANISLYGLQTIDSVLTEVGVRVLVKDQADQTQNGIYTVSEGQWYRAADARTARTMQKGTTVHVQEGTVSADRVYAFETLDPVIGADPIVLSFYLSQDTLGDAVNAANAAAASAAAALTSKNAAATSATNAAGSATGAAGSATAASTSATNAATSATNAGNSATAAAGSASAASGSSTSAGTSARAAAGSASAASSSATAASGSATSAATSATNAAASAVAAANAAAALGYTFSTSTADADPGNGTLRLNNASAASATAAYIDNLDSGGATVSGVVDGFDDSTNVIKGQLTLRSKASTAIAYVYNVTGSVVDGTGYRKLTLAYVSGAGTLPTTTDGIWLIFARAGDKGADGLGSGDFTGPASSATDNIVTFAGTTGKAGKDSGVAVGSLVAGPASAATDNIATFNGTTGKVVKDSGVAVAGLAPKASPAFTGTPTAPTAAAGTNSSQIATTAYVDVTFAPKASPALTGNPTAPTQTAGNNSTRLATTAYVDGSFAPVASPTFTGTPTFAGIPVLSGGGIKFPATQIPSADSNTQDDYEKGTFTPVLIGQTTAGTGTYTTQSGVYTKIGNVVTFAVTLIWSAHSGTGGMQITGLPFTNNVTGCSCNFECFNLTFTGVPQAFVPTNSSVISVVTAATGASEANIAMDSAAGFRVGGVYFT
;
A
#
# COMPACT_ATOMS: atom_id res chain seq x y z
N MET A 1 81.69 -13.89 -24.77
CA MET A 1 82.69 -13.83 -23.68
C MET A 1 81.99 -13.29 -22.46
N ARG A 2 82.43 -13.70 -21.26
CA ARG A 2 81.78 -13.21 -20.04
C ARG A 2 82.10 -11.73 -19.83
N LEU A 3 83.39 -11.38 -19.96
CA LEU A 3 83.90 -10.02 -19.73
C LEU A 3 84.76 -9.56 -20.90
N ALA A 4 84.92 -8.25 -21.04
CA ALA A 4 85.93 -7.62 -21.87
C ALA A 4 86.75 -6.63 -21.03
N THR A 5 88.03 -6.51 -21.32
CA THR A 5 88.86 -5.49 -20.69
C THR A 5 88.32 -4.11 -21.04
N THR A 6 88.59 -3.12 -20.19
CA THR A 6 88.33 -1.69 -20.46
C THR A 6 89.62 -0.86 -20.38
N ALA A 7 90.74 -1.50 -20.04
CA ALA A 7 92.08 -0.92 -19.92
C ALA A 7 93.13 -2.05 -20.02
N ASN A 8 94.42 -1.67 -20.08
CA ASN A 8 95.52 -2.62 -20.04
C ASN A 8 95.53 -3.39 -18.71
N ILE A 9 95.63 -4.72 -18.77
CA ILE A 9 95.63 -5.60 -17.59
C ILE A 9 96.87 -6.49 -17.57
N SER A 10 97.21 -7.03 -16.39
CA SER A 10 98.15 -8.15 -16.33
C SER A 10 97.48 -9.41 -16.89
N LEU A 11 98.19 -10.25 -17.65
CA LEU A 11 97.67 -11.54 -18.13
C LEU A 11 98.03 -12.67 -17.15
N TYR A 12 97.79 -12.44 -15.86
CA TYR A 12 98.15 -13.35 -14.77
C TYR A 12 97.20 -13.18 -13.58
N GLY A 13 96.81 -14.29 -12.94
CA GLY A 13 96.02 -14.27 -11.70
C GLY A 13 94.56 -13.86 -11.89
N LEU A 14 93.74 -14.08 -10.86
CA LEU A 14 92.36 -13.60 -10.85
C LEU A 14 92.32 -12.10 -10.59
N GLN A 15 91.59 -11.37 -11.42
CA GLN A 15 91.48 -9.92 -11.41
C GLN A 15 90.04 -9.47 -11.57
N THR A 16 89.72 -8.25 -11.14
CA THR A 16 88.44 -7.61 -11.43
C THR A 16 88.52 -6.89 -12.77
N ILE A 17 87.66 -7.29 -13.71
CA ILE A 17 87.56 -6.68 -15.04
C ILE A 17 86.16 -6.09 -15.19
N ASP A 18 86.10 -4.81 -15.55
CA ASP A 18 84.84 -4.08 -15.75
C ASP A 18 83.86 -4.19 -14.55
N SER A 19 84.42 -4.07 -13.33
CA SER A 19 83.73 -4.22 -12.04
C SER A 19 83.26 -5.63 -11.69
N VAL A 20 83.68 -6.66 -12.42
CA VAL A 20 83.35 -8.07 -12.15
C VAL A 20 84.60 -8.88 -11.87
N LEU A 21 84.62 -9.63 -10.77
CA LEU A 21 85.73 -10.52 -10.44
C LEU A 21 85.77 -11.71 -11.42
N THR A 22 86.95 -11.99 -11.98
CA THR A 22 87.14 -13.13 -12.89
C THR A 22 87.26 -14.45 -12.13
N GLU A 23 86.83 -15.54 -12.77
CA GLU A 23 86.91 -16.90 -12.25
C GLU A 23 87.74 -17.80 -13.18
N VAL A 24 88.43 -18.80 -12.62
CA VAL A 24 89.25 -19.74 -13.39
C VAL A 24 88.42 -20.41 -14.49
N GLY A 25 88.98 -20.50 -15.71
CA GLY A 25 88.33 -21.15 -16.85
C GLY A 25 87.37 -20.26 -17.63
N VAL A 26 87.01 -19.09 -17.12
CA VAL A 26 86.21 -18.11 -17.85
C VAL A 26 86.99 -17.55 -19.04
N ARG A 27 86.28 -17.25 -20.12
CA ARG A 27 86.86 -16.58 -21.28
C ARG A 27 86.62 -15.08 -21.23
N VAL A 28 87.71 -14.32 -21.35
CA VAL A 28 87.72 -12.86 -21.35
C VAL A 28 88.22 -12.36 -22.70
N LEU A 29 87.53 -11.35 -23.23
CA LEU A 29 88.01 -10.59 -24.37
C LEU A 29 89.02 -9.55 -23.89
N VAL A 30 90.30 -9.81 -24.11
CA VAL A 30 91.38 -8.87 -23.82
C VAL A 30 91.56 -7.98 -25.05
N LYS A 31 91.10 -6.74 -24.99
CA LYS A 31 91.06 -5.84 -26.16
C LYS A 31 91.84 -4.54 -25.99
N ASP A 32 92.32 -4.24 -24.79
CA ASP A 32 92.97 -2.96 -24.46
C ASP A 32 94.41 -3.10 -23.93
N GLN A 33 95.14 -4.14 -24.36
CA GLN A 33 96.57 -4.23 -24.05
C GLN A 33 97.34 -3.09 -24.73
N ALA A 34 98.36 -2.57 -24.03
CA ALA A 34 99.27 -1.58 -24.58
C ALA A 34 100.08 -2.16 -25.75
N ASP A 35 100.51 -3.42 -25.62
CA ASP A 35 100.99 -4.22 -26.75
C ASP A 35 99.81 -4.94 -27.42
N GLN A 36 99.36 -4.42 -28.55
CA GLN A 36 98.21 -4.94 -29.27
C GLN A 36 98.43 -6.35 -29.84
N THR A 37 99.67 -6.85 -29.92
CA THR A 37 99.93 -8.25 -30.29
C THR A 37 99.41 -9.23 -29.22
N GLN A 38 99.16 -8.73 -28.01
CA GLN A 38 98.61 -9.47 -26.87
C GLN A 38 97.08 -9.40 -26.79
N ASN A 39 96.40 -8.59 -27.61
CA ASN A 39 94.93 -8.55 -27.64
C ASN A 39 94.34 -9.84 -28.21
N GLY A 40 93.21 -10.29 -27.70
CA GLY A 40 92.41 -11.40 -28.22
C GLY A 40 91.64 -12.10 -27.11
N ILE A 41 91.32 -13.38 -27.29
CA ILE A 41 90.49 -14.11 -26.32
C ILE A 41 91.36 -14.99 -25.44
N TYR A 42 91.25 -14.80 -24.12
CA TYR A 42 92.05 -15.51 -23.11
C TYR A 42 91.16 -16.36 -22.20
N THR A 43 91.73 -17.43 -21.68
CA THR A 43 91.15 -18.21 -20.60
C THR A 43 91.81 -17.79 -19.29
N VAL A 44 90.98 -17.37 -18.33
CA VAL A 44 91.39 -16.92 -17.00
C VAL A 44 92.02 -18.06 -16.20
N SER A 45 93.09 -17.76 -15.47
CA SER A 45 93.78 -18.67 -14.55
C SER A 45 94.25 -17.93 -13.29
N GLU A 46 94.48 -18.65 -12.19
CA GLU A 46 95.20 -18.15 -11.01
C GLU A 46 96.70 -17.90 -11.30
N GLY A 47 97.23 -18.52 -12.37
CA GLY A 47 98.57 -18.28 -12.90
C GLY A 47 98.54 -17.47 -14.19
N GLN A 48 99.49 -17.74 -15.10
CA GLN A 48 99.57 -17.09 -16.41
C GLN A 48 98.31 -17.39 -17.24
N TRP A 49 97.70 -16.35 -17.80
CA TRP A 49 96.60 -16.49 -18.74
C TRP A 49 97.15 -16.82 -20.12
N TYR A 50 96.54 -17.80 -20.76
CA TYR A 50 96.84 -18.17 -22.13
C TYR A 50 95.67 -17.81 -23.03
N ARG A 51 95.99 -17.52 -24.30
CA ARG A 51 94.96 -17.45 -25.33
C ARG A 51 94.14 -18.73 -25.31
N ALA A 52 92.83 -18.58 -25.37
CA ALA A 52 91.91 -19.71 -25.37
C ALA A 52 92.23 -20.64 -26.54
N ALA A 53 92.05 -21.95 -26.36
CA ALA A 53 92.62 -22.96 -27.26
C ALA A 53 92.18 -22.81 -28.73
N ASP A 54 90.92 -22.46 -28.95
CA ASP A 54 90.33 -22.15 -30.26
C ASP A 54 90.76 -20.77 -30.80
N ALA A 55 91.20 -19.84 -29.96
CA ALA A 55 91.61 -18.47 -30.31
C ALA A 55 93.13 -18.29 -30.47
N ARG A 56 93.83 -19.33 -30.96
CA ARG A 56 95.30 -19.32 -31.19
C ARG A 56 95.70 -19.21 -32.66
N THR A 57 94.73 -19.03 -33.56
CA THR A 57 94.98 -18.94 -35.00
C THR A 57 94.27 -17.73 -35.61
N ALA A 58 94.74 -17.30 -36.79
CA ALA A 58 94.13 -16.19 -37.54
C ALA A 58 92.63 -16.40 -37.76
N ARG A 59 92.20 -17.65 -38.04
CA ARG A 59 90.80 -18.01 -38.37
C ARG A 59 89.77 -17.48 -37.37
N THR A 60 90.09 -17.48 -36.09
CA THR A 60 89.18 -17.10 -34.99
C THR A 60 89.32 -15.66 -34.53
N MET A 61 90.37 -14.96 -34.97
CA MET A 61 90.62 -13.56 -34.64
C MET A 61 90.75 -12.71 -35.91
N GLN A 62 90.11 -13.19 -36.98
CA GLN A 62 90.12 -12.60 -38.31
C GLN A 62 89.17 -11.40 -38.37
N LYS A 63 89.47 -10.43 -39.24
CA LYS A 63 88.58 -9.31 -39.55
C LYS A 63 87.14 -9.77 -39.78
N GLY A 64 86.19 -9.13 -39.09
CA GLY A 64 84.77 -9.43 -39.16
C GLY A 64 84.27 -10.47 -38.15
N THR A 65 85.16 -11.14 -37.41
CA THR A 65 84.75 -12.00 -36.29
C THR A 65 84.21 -11.14 -35.16
N THR A 66 83.00 -11.41 -34.69
CA THR A 66 82.37 -10.65 -33.60
C THR A 66 82.37 -11.42 -32.27
N VAL A 67 82.39 -10.66 -31.17
CA VAL A 67 82.41 -11.18 -29.81
C VAL A 67 81.40 -10.41 -28.97
N HIS A 68 80.37 -11.11 -28.49
CA HIS A 68 79.38 -10.59 -27.56
C HIS A 68 79.90 -10.66 -26.13
N VAL A 69 79.67 -9.62 -25.33
CA VAL A 69 80.07 -9.54 -23.92
C VAL A 69 78.83 -9.54 -23.04
N GLN A 70 78.82 -10.37 -21.99
CA GLN A 70 77.61 -10.67 -21.20
C GLN A 70 77.53 -9.87 -19.89
N GLU A 71 78.67 -9.55 -19.30
CA GLU A 71 78.76 -8.92 -17.99
C GLU A 71 79.76 -7.76 -18.03
N GLY A 72 79.69 -6.89 -17.01
CA GLY A 72 80.52 -5.70 -16.87
C GLY A 72 79.68 -4.42 -16.82
N THR A 73 80.24 -3.35 -16.25
CA THR A 73 79.54 -2.05 -16.16
C THR A 73 79.54 -1.33 -17.51
N VAL A 74 80.63 -1.42 -18.26
CA VAL A 74 80.83 -0.69 -19.51
C VAL A 74 80.56 -1.55 -20.73
N SER A 75 80.91 -2.84 -20.68
CA SER A 75 80.96 -3.72 -21.84
C SER A 75 79.81 -4.73 -21.90
N ALA A 76 78.96 -4.84 -20.87
CA ALA A 76 77.79 -5.71 -20.93
C ALA A 76 76.88 -5.36 -22.11
N ASP A 77 76.33 -6.40 -22.75
CA ASP A 77 75.47 -6.35 -23.93
C ASP A 77 76.09 -5.67 -25.17
N ARG A 78 77.40 -5.41 -25.15
CA ARG A 78 78.14 -4.88 -26.30
C ARG A 78 78.70 -6.01 -27.17
N VAL A 79 78.83 -5.70 -28.45
CA VAL A 79 79.48 -6.55 -29.44
C VAL A 79 80.75 -5.86 -29.92
N TYR A 80 81.86 -6.59 -29.95
CA TYR A 80 83.14 -6.10 -30.48
C TYR A 80 83.53 -6.92 -31.71
N ALA A 81 84.12 -6.27 -32.71
CA ALA A 81 84.61 -6.94 -33.92
C ALA A 81 86.13 -6.92 -33.97
N PHE A 82 86.74 -8.04 -34.39
CA PHE A 82 88.13 -8.05 -34.82
C PHE A 82 88.25 -7.33 -36.16
N GLU A 83 89.28 -6.48 -36.30
CA GLU A 83 89.47 -5.63 -37.48
C GLU A 83 90.73 -5.96 -38.28
N THR A 84 91.66 -6.70 -37.69
CA THR A 84 92.91 -7.09 -38.36
C THR A 84 92.66 -8.25 -39.33
N LEU A 85 93.03 -8.10 -40.61
CA LEU A 85 92.92 -9.13 -41.63
C LEU A 85 94.16 -10.05 -41.61
N ASP A 86 93.93 -11.37 -41.64
CA ASP A 86 94.88 -12.48 -41.55
C ASP A 86 95.98 -12.31 -40.49
N PRO A 87 95.66 -12.03 -39.21
CA PRO A 87 96.69 -11.73 -38.23
C PRO A 87 97.56 -12.95 -37.88
N VAL A 88 98.88 -12.76 -37.85
CA VAL A 88 99.83 -13.68 -37.23
C VAL A 88 99.78 -13.52 -35.71
N ILE A 89 99.21 -14.51 -35.02
CA ILE A 89 98.92 -14.44 -33.59
C ILE A 89 100.22 -14.34 -32.77
N GLY A 90 100.36 -13.23 -32.03
CA GLY A 90 101.53 -12.95 -31.19
C GLY A 90 102.65 -12.18 -31.90
N ALA A 91 102.48 -11.83 -33.18
CA ALA A 91 103.41 -10.98 -33.93
C ALA A 91 102.72 -9.72 -34.48
N ASP A 92 101.48 -9.86 -34.99
CA ASP A 92 100.73 -8.75 -35.54
C ASP A 92 99.82 -8.09 -34.49
N PRO A 93 99.62 -6.76 -34.54
CA PRO A 93 98.62 -6.06 -33.73
C PRO A 93 97.19 -6.57 -34.00
N ILE A 94 96.48 -6.96 -32.94
CA ILE A 94 95.09 -7.41 -33.02
C ILE A 94 94.18 -6.26 -32.56
N VAL A 95 93.55 -5.59 -33.53
CA VAL A 95 92.68 -4.43 -33.30
C VAL A 95 91.23 -4.90 -33.13
N LEU A 96 90.56 -4.40 -32.09
CA LEU A 96 89.14 -4.62 -31.85
C LEU A 96 88.39 -3.30 -31.75
N SER A 97 87.24 -3.21 -32.39
CA SER A 97 86.37 -2.04 -32.39
C SER A 97 84.99 -2.39 -31.82
N PHE A 98 84.24 -1.39 -31.35
CA PHE A 98 82.82 -1.59 -31.03
C PHE A 98 82.04 -1.80 -32.32
N TYR A 99 81.26 -2.88 -32.40
CA TYR A 99 80.47 -3.21 -33.57
C TYR A 99 79.14 -2.44 -33.55
N LEU A 100 78.96 -1.53 -34.52
CA LEU A 100 77.69 -0.87 -34.78
C LEU A 100 76.86 -1.72 -35.77
N SER A 101 75.55 -1.82 -35.52
CA SER A 101 74.58 -2.37 -36.48
C SER A 101 74.71 -1.64 -37.84
N GLN A 102 74.50 -2.35 -38.95
CA GLN A 102 74.54 -1.72 -40.27
C GLN A 102 73.36 -0.76 -40.52
N ASP A 103 72.32 -0.81 -39.69
CA ASP A 103 71.15 0.09 -39.75
C ASP A 103 70.81 0.68 -38.37
N THR A 104 71.75 1.45 -37.84
CA THR A 104 71.56 2.20 -36.58
C THR A 104 70.37 3.16 -36.62
N LEU A 105 69.99 3.67 -37.80
CA LEU A 105 68.84 4.54 -37.96
C LEU A 105 67.52 3.76 -37.84
N GLY A 106 67.42 2.57 -38.44
CA GLY A 106 66.27 1.68 -38.31
C GLY A 106 66.04 1.22 -36.87
N ASP A 107 67.09 0.84 -36.15
CA ASP A 107 67.01 0.46 -34.74
C ASP A 107 66.48 1.60 -33.86
N ALA A 108 66.94 2.84 -34.11
CA ALA A 108 66.47 4.04 -33.41
C ALA A 108 65.00 4.38 -33.74
N VAL A 109 64.58 4.25 -35.01
CA VAL A 109 63.19 4.46 -35.43
C VAL A 109 62.25 3.44 -34.78
N ASN A 110 62.66 2.17 -34.71
CA ASN A 110 61.89 1.11 -34.06
C ASN A 110 61.69 1.38 -32.56
N ALA A 111 62.76 1.81 -31.86
CA ALA A 111 62.67 2.22 -30.47
C ALA A 111 61.73 3.43 -30.26
N ALA A 112 61.82 4.43 -31.14
CA ALA A 112 60.94 5.60 -31.10
C ALA A 112 59.46 5.23 -31.33
N ASN A 113 59.18 4.34 -32.28
CA ASN A 113 57.84 3.83 -32.55
C ASN A 113 57.26 3.05 -31.35
N ALA A 114 58.08 2.21 -30.70
CA ALA A 114 57.67 1.48 -29.49
C ALA A 114 57.35 2.43 -28.32
N ALA A 115 58.15 3.49 -28.16
CA ALA A 115 57.89 4.54 -27.17
C ALA A 115 56.58 5.30 -27.47
N ALA A 116 56.33 5.65 -28.74
CA ALA A 116 55.09 6.31 -29.15
C ALA A 116 53.85 5.43 -28.92
N ALA A 117 53.92 4.14 -29.23
CA ALA A 117 52.86 3.18 -28.94
C ALA A 117 52.58 3.06 -27.44
N SER A 118 53.63 3.03 -26.61
CA SER A 118 53.51 3.01 -25.16
C SER A 118 52.84 4.28 -24.62
N ALA A 119 53.19 5.45 -25.17
CA ALA A 119 52.56 6.72 -24.81
C ALA A 119 51.06 6.75 -25.20
N ALA A 120 50.70 6.22 -26.37
CA ALA A 120 49.30 6.10 -26.78
C ALA A 120 48.51 5.18 -25.85
N ALA A 121 49.07 4.03 -25.45
CA ALA A 121 48.44 3.11 -24.49
C ALA A 121 48.24 3.76 -23.10
N ALA A 122 49.22 4.56 -22.65
CA ALA A 122 49.11 5.32 -21.41
C ALA A 122 47.99 6.38 -21.48
N LEU A 123 47.83 7.08 -22.61
CA LEU A 123 46.75 8.03 -22.82
C LEU A 123 45.38 7.35 -22.79
N THR A 124 45.24 6.20 -23.45
CA THR A 124 44.02 5.39 -23.42
C THR A 124 43.68 4.95 -21.99
N SER A 125 44.67 4.49 -21.23
CA SER A 125 44.50 4.08 -19.83
C SER A 125 44.09 5.26 -18.94
N LYS A 126 44.68 6.45 -19.14
CA LYS A 126 44.26 7.69 -18.47
C LYS A 126 42.80 8.02 -18.75
N ASN A 127 42.39 7.94 -20.02
CA ASN A 127 41.00 8.23 -20.41
C ASN A 127 40.02 7.22 -19.80
N ALA A 128 40.37 5.93 -19.77
CA ALA A 128 39.56 4.89 -19.12
C ALA A 128 39.42 5.12 -17.60
N ALA A 129 40.50 5.56 -16.94
CA ALA A 129 40.47 5.93 -15.53
C ALA A 129 39.57 7.15 -15.28
N ALA A 130 39.62 8.17 -16.16
CA ALA A 130 38.74 9.33 -16.08
C ALA A 130 37.25 8.95 -16.25
N THR A 131 36.92 8.08 -17.21
CA THR A 131 35.57 7.53 -17.37
C THR A 131 35.13 6.75 -16.13
N SER A 132 36.01 5.95 -15.55
CA SER A 132 35.73 5.19 -14.32
C SER A 132 35.44 6.10 -13.14
N ALA A 133 36.16 7.22 -13.00
CA ALA A 133 35.91 8.22 -11.97
C ALA A 133 34.53 8.89 -12.14
N THR A 134 34.14 9.22 -13.37
CA THR A 134 32.80 9.76 -13.68
C THR A 134 31.70 8.74 -13.33
N ASN A 135 31.89 7.47 -13.68
CA ASN A 135 30.94 6.40 -13.35
C ASN A 135 30.79 6.23 -11.83
N ALA A 136 31.91 6.25 -11.09
CA ALA A 136 31.90 6.17 -9.64
C ALA A 136 31.15 7.36 -8.99
N ALA A 137 31.34 8.59 -9.51
CA ALA A 137 30.60 9.77 -9.06
C ALA A 137 29.08 9.64 -9.34
N GLY A 138 28.71 9.08 -10.50
CA GLY A 138 27.32 8.75 -10.83
C GLY A 138 26.72 7.74 -9.86
N SER A 139 27.44 6.65 -9.56
CA SER A 139 27.02 5.65 -8.57
C SER A 139 26.86 6.25 -7.17
N ALA A 140 27.77 7.14 -6.74
CA ALA A 140 27.66 7.82 -5.45
C ALA A 140 26.41 8.72 -5.38
N THR A 141 26.09 9.41 -6.47
CA THR A 141 24.86 10.22 -6.57
C THR A 141 23.61 9.33 -6.49
N GLY A 142 23.61 8.19 -7.20
CA GLY A 142 22.52 7.22 -7.12
C GLY A 142 22.32 6.61 -5.73
N ALA A 143 23.41 6.35 -5.01
CA ALA A 143 23.37 5.88 -3.62
C ALA A 143 22.79 6.95 -2.67
N ALA A 144 23.18 8.22 -2.83
CA ALA A 144 22.62 9.32 -2.03
C ALA A 144 21.11 9.52 -2.29
N GLY A 145 20.67 9.41 -3.55
CA GLY A 145 19.25 9.43 -3.90
C GLY A 145 18.47 8.28 -3.26
N SER A 146 19.04 7.07 -3.27
CA SER A 146 18.45 5.89 -2.63
C SER A 146 18.33 6.04 -1.11
N ALA A 147 19.35 6.60 -0.45
CA ALA A 147 19.32 6.90 0.98
C ALA A 147 18.23 7.93 1.33
N THR A 148 18.06 8.95 0.50
CA THR A 148 16.98 9.95 0.66
C THR A 148 15.60 9.30 0.54
N ALA A 149 15.39 8.44 -0.47
CA ALA A 149 14.14 7.73 -0.66
C ALA A 149 13.81 6.77 0.51
N ALA A 150 14.83 6.13 1.09
CA ALA A 150 14.68 5.30 2.28
C ALA A 150 14.26 6.13 3.50
N SER A 151 14.84 7.31 3.71
CA SER A 151 14.46 8.23 4.79
C SER A 151 13.00 8.71 4.67
N THR A 152 12.57 9.08 3.47
CA THR A 152 11.17 9.43 3.19
C THR A 152 10.22 8.27 3.48
N SER A 153 10.61 7.06 3.07
CA SER A 153 9.80 5.85 3.31
C SER A 153 9.67 5.54 4.80
N ALA A 154 10.74 5.71 5.58
CA ALA A 154 10.72 5.56 7.04
C ALA A 154 9.78 6.59 7.70
N THR A 155 9.80 7.84 7.22
CA THR A 155 8.92 8.90 7.71
C THR A 155 7.45 8.58 7.42
N ASN A 156 7.14 8.15 6.20
CA ASN A 156 5.78 7.75 5.82
C ASN A 156 5.27 6.58 6.67
N ALA A 157 6.13 5.58 6.93
CA ALA A 157 5.78 4.46 7.80
C ALA A 157 5.47 4.91 9.24
N ALA A 158 6.26 5.84 9.79
CA ALA A 158 5.99 6.43 11.10
C ALA A 158 4.65 7.19 11.13
N THR A 159 4.34 7.98 10.11
CA THR A 159 3.04 8.65 9.97
C THR A 159 1.89 7.65 9.88
N SER A 160 2.03 6.57 9.11
CA SER A 160 1.02 5.51 9.03
C SER A 160 0.80 4.82 10.38
N ALA A 161 1.86 4.59 11.16
CA ALA A 161 1.73 4.02 12.51
C ALA A 161 0.96 4.96 13.46
N THR A 162 1.24 6.28 13.42
CA THR A 162 0.49 7.28 14.19
C THR A 162 -0.99 7.30 13.79
N ASN A 163 -1.28 7.29 12.48
CA ASN A 163 -2.66 7.27 11.99
C ASN A 163 -3.40 6.00 12.43
N ALA A 164 -2.75 4.83 12.39
CA ALA A 164 -3.33 3.59 12.89
C ALA A 164 -3.63 3.66 14.40
N GLY A 165 -2.74 4.26 15.20
CA GLY A 165 -2.97 4.50 16.63
C GLY A 165 -4.17 5.43 16.90
N ASN A 166 -4.30 6.51 16.11
CA ASN A 166 -5.44 7.41 16.21
C ASN A 166 -6.77 6.71 15.85
N SER A 167 -6.78 5.90 14.78
CA SER A 167 -7.95 5.10 14.41
C SER A 167 -8.32 4.07 15.48
N ALA A 168 -7.33 3.41 16.10
CA ALA A 168 -7.57 2.48 17.20
C ALA A 168 -8.20 3.19 18.42
N THR A 169 -7.70 4.38 18.75
CA THR A 169 -8.26 5.21 19.84
C THR A 169 -9.70 5.62 19.55
N ALA A 170 -9.99 6.05 18.33
CA ALA A 170 -11.35 6.39 17.90
C ALA A 170 -12.31 5.18 17.95
N ALA A 171 -11.84 4.00 17.57
CA ALA A 171 -12.61 2.76 17.65
C ALA A 171 -12.91 2.38 19.12
N ALA A 172 -11.93 2.51 20.03
CA ALA A 172 -12.13 2.29 21.46
C ALA A 172 -13.14 3.28 22.08
N GLY A 173 -13.10 4.55 21.66
CA GLY A 173 -14.08 5.56 22.06
C GLY A 173 -15.50 5.20 21.58
N SER A 174 -15.62 4.74 20.34
CA SER A 174 -16.90 4.29 19.77
C SER A 174 -17.47 3.07 20.49
N ALA A 175 -16.62 2.10 20.84
CA ALA A 175 -17.02 0.92 21.62
C ALA A 175 -17.51 1.29 23.04
N SER A 176 -16.84 2.24 23.68
CA SER A 176 -17.26 2.78 24.98
C SER A 176 -18.62 3.46 24.90
N ALA A 177 -18.83 4.28 23.85
CA ALA A 177 -20.12 4.93 23.61
C ALA A 177 -21.25 3.90 23.39
N ALA A 178 -21.00 2.87 22.59
CA ALA A 178 -21.97 1.79 22.35
C ALA A 178 -22.32 1.03 23.65
N SER A 179 -21.34 0.76 24.50
CA SER A 179 -21.55 0.14 25.82
C SER A 179 -22.41 1.03 26.74
N GLY A 180 -22.17 2.35 26.69
CA GLY A 180 -23.01 3.34 27.36
C GLY A 180 -24.45 3.33 26.86
N SER A 181 -24.66 3.30 25.53
CA SER A 181 -26.00 3.20 24.94
C SER A 181 -26.72 1.91 25.32
N SER A 182 -26.03 0.77 25.38
CA SER A 182 -26.59 -0.50 25.85
C SER A 182 -27.05 -0.42 27.31
N THR A 183 -26.24 0.21 28.16
CA THR A 183 -26.59 0.45 29.58
C THR A 183 -27.85 1.30 29.69
N SER A 184 -27.92 2.40 28.94
CA SER A 184 -29.11 3.27 28.89
C SER A 184 -30.36 2.54 28.37
N ALA A 185 -30.22 1.67 27.37
CA ALA A 185 -31.32 0.84 26.91
C ALA A 185 -31.82 -0.12 28.01
N GLY A 186 -30.89 -0.73 28.76
CA GLY A 186 -31.21 -1.57 29.91
C GLY A 186 -31.91 -0.83 31.05
N THR A 187 -31.49 0.41 31.36
CA THR A 187 -32.17 1.24 32.37
C THR A 187 -33.58 1.64 31.91
N SER A 188 -33.76 2.01 30.64
CA SER A 188 -35.09 2.29 30.06
C SER A 188 -36.00 1.05 30.09
N ALA A 189 -35.49 -0.15 29.79
CA ALA A 189 -36.27 -1.38 29.86
C ALA A 189 -36.73 -1.68 31.30
N ARG A 190 -35.86 -1.49 32.29
CA ARG A 190 -36.21 -1.63 33.72
C ARG A 190 -37.26 -0.60 34.14
N ALA A 191 -37.14 0.65 33.69
CA ALA A 191 -38.14 1.68 33.96
C ALA A 191 -39.51 1.30 33.36
N ALA A 192 -39.54 0.79 32.12
CA ALA A 192 -40.78 0.32 31.49
C ALA A 192 -41.43 -0.85 32.25
N ALA A 193 -40.62 -1.82 32.71
CA ALA A 193 -41.11 -2.93 33.54
C ALA A 193 -41.68 -2.44 34.88
N GLY A 194 -41.03 -1.43 35.50
CA GLY A 194 -41.53 -0.76 36.69
C GLY A 194 -42.88 -0.09 36.46
N SER A 195 -43.03 0.67 35.37
CA SER A 195 -44.31 1.28 34.98
C SER A 195 -45.41 0.25 34.73
N ALA A 196 -45.10 -0.89 34.09
CA ALA A 196 -46.06 -1.98 33.89
C ALA A 196 -46.53 -2.60 35.22
N SER A 197 -45.62 -2.76 36.18
CA SER A 197 -45.93 -3.25 37.52
C SER A 197 -46.81 -2.27 38.30
N ALA A 198 -46.52 -0.97 38.19
CA ALA A 198 -47.31 0.11 38.79
C ALA A 198 -48.73 0.18 38.18
N ALA A 199 -48.85 -0.02 36.87
CA ALA A 199 -50.14 -0.09 36.18
C ALA A 199 -50.96 -1.30 36.66
N SER A 200 -50.33 -2.47 36.79
CA SER A 200 -50.98 -3.69 37.31
C SER A 200 -51.49 -3.49 38.74
N SER A 201 -50.66 -2.87 39.59
CA SER A 201 -51.02 -2.56 40.98
C SER A 201 -52.19 -1.56 41.06
N SER A 202 -52.17 -0.54 40.21
CA SER A 202 -53.27 0.42 40.08
C SER A 202 -54.57 -0.24 39.65
N ALA A 203 -54.51 -1.20 38.71
CA ALA A 203 -55.68 -1.97 38.29
C ALA A 203 -56.25 -2.82 39.44
N THR A 204 -55.38 -3.46 40.24
CA THR A 204 -55.81 -4.17 41.45
C THR A 204 -56.46 -3.22 42.47
N ALA A 205 -55.87 -2.06 42.72
CA ALA A 205 -56.44 -1.05 43.62
C ALA A 205 -57.81 -0.53 43.14
N ALA A 206 -57.98 -0.34 41.84
CA ALA A 206 -59.27 0.02 41.25
C ALA A 206 -60.32 -1.10 41.45
N SER A 207 -59.95 -2.36 41.26
CA SER A 207 -60.85 -3.49 41.51
C SER A 207 -61.29 -3.59 42.98
N GLY A 208 -60.37 -3.38 43.93
CA GLY A 208 -60.68 -3.35 45.36
C GLY A 208 -61.58 -2.16 45.74
N SER A 209 -61.36 -1.00 45.11
CA SER A 209 -62.22 0.17 45.29
C SER A 209 -63.65 -0.09 44.78
N ALA A 210 -63.81 -0.80 43.66
CA ALA A 210 -65.11 -1.21 43.15
C ALA A 210 -65.83 -2.18 44.11
N THR A 211 -65.12 -3.14 44.68
CA THR A 211 -65.67 -4.05 45.71
C THR A 211 -66.11 -3.29 46.96
N SER A 212 -65.31 -2.35 47.44
CA SER A 212 -65.64 -1.49 48.59
C SER A 212 -66.87 -0.61 48.33
N ALA A 213 -67.00 -0.08 47.11
CA ALA A 213 -68.18 0.69 46.69
C ALA A 213 -69.45 -0.19 46.69
N ALA A 214 -69.37 -1.40 46.15
CA ALA A 214 -70.48 -2.36 46.18
C ALA A 214 -70.90 -2.71 47.62
N THR A 215 -69.93 -2.95 48.50
CA THR A 215 -70.18 -3.24 49.92
C THR A 215 -70.86 -2.06 50.62
N SER A 216 -70.39 -0.84 50.38
CA SER A 216 -71.00 0.37 50.92
C SER A 216 -72.46 0.53 50.48
N ALA A 217 -72.78 0.21 49.23
CA ALA A 217 -74.15 0.24 48.72
C ALA A 217 -75.05 -0.77 49.46
N THR A 218 -74.56 -1.99 49.71
CA THR A 218 -75.27 -3.01 50.51
C THR A 218 -75.49 -2.54 51.95
N ASN A 219 -74.48 -1.96 52.59
CA ASN A 219 -74.58 -1.46 53.97
C ASN A 219 -75.56 -0.27 54.09
N ALA A 220 -75.57 0.62 53.09
CA ALA A 220 -76.53 1.72 53.03
C ALA A 220 -77.98 1.19 52.93
N ALA A 221 -78.22 0.16 52.11
CA ALA A 221 -79.52 -0.48 52.01
C ALA A 221 -79.96 -1.13 53.33
N ALA A 222 -79.05 -1.82 54.03
CA ALA A 222 -79.34 -2.42 55.34
C ALA A 222 -79.66 -1.35 56.41
N SER A 223 -78.95 -0.22 56.39
CA SER A 223 -79.16 0.90 57.32
C SER A 223 -80.51 1.59 57.10
N ALA A 224 -80.96 1.69 55.85
CA ALA A 224 -82.29 2.21 55.51
C ALA A 224 -83.42 1.32 56.05
N VAL A 225 -83.26 0.00 55.98
CA VAL A 225 -84.21 -0.98 56.57
C VAL A 225 -84.22 -0.88 58.11
N ALA A 226 -83.06 -0.72 58.75
CA ALA A 226 -82.98 -0.58 60.20
C ALA A 226 -83.64 0.72 60.70
N ALA A 227 -83.48 1.84 59.99
CA ALA A 227 -84.10 3.12 60.34
C ALA A 227 -85.64 3.08 60.22
N ALA A 228 -86.19 2.34 59.24
CA ALA A 228 -87.63 2.20 59.06
C ALA A 228 -88.31 1.36 60.18
N ASN A 229 -87.56 0.54 60.91
CA ASN A 229 -88.08 -0.36 61.94
C ASN A 229 -87.90 0.13 63.39
N ALA A 230 -87.37 1.33 63.60
CA ALA A 230 -87.17 1.89 64.95
C ALA A 230 -88.48 2.46 65.54
N ALA A 231 -89.37 1.57 66.00
CA ALA A 231 -90.57 1.89 66.78
C ALA A 231 -90.48 1.24 68.18
N ALA A 232 -90.15 2.01 69.24
CA ALA A 232 -90.12 1.44 70.60
C ALA A 232 -90.19 2.46 71.76
N ALA A 233 -91.02 3.51 71.66
CA ALA A 233 -91.41 4.28 72.84
C ALA A 233 -92.93 4.29 72.93
N LEU A 234 -93.48 3.54 73.88
CA LEU A 234 -94.92 3.51 74.16
C LEU A 234 -95.24 4.57 75.22
N GLY A 235 -96.27 5.38 75.00
CA GLY A 235 -96.72 6.37 75.97
C GLY A 235 -97.62 5.74 77.02
N TYR A 236 -97.42 6.08 78.30
CA TYR A 236 -98.29 5.64 79.38
C TYR A 236 -98.49 6.74 80.43
N THR A 237 -99.60 6.65 81.15
CA THR A 237 -99.82 7.35 82.42
C THR A 237 -99.31 6.46 83.56
N PHE A 238 -98.51 6.99 84.48
CA PHE A 238 -98.08 6.22 85.65
C PHE A 238 -99.14 6.27 86.76
N SER A 239 -99.52 5.11 87.30
CA SER A 239 -100.40 5.01 88.46
C SER A 239 -99.63 4.58 89.71
N THR A 240 -99.95 5.21 90.85
CA THR A 240 -99.34 4.92 92.16
C THR A 240 -99.99 3.74 92.89
N SER A 241 -101.09 3.19 92.36
CA SER A 241 -101.67 1.95 92.89
C SER A 241 -100.72 0.79 92.63
N THR A 242 -100.56 -0.11 93.61
CA THR A 242 -99.69 -1.29 93.50
C THR A 242 -100.44 -2.60 93.28
N ALA A 243 -101.77 -2.53 93.14
CA ALA A 243 -102.64 -3.69 93.01
C ALA A 243 -102.35 -4.48 91.72
N ASP A 244 -102.37 -5.80 91.83
CA ASP A 244 -102.29 -6.72 90.70
C ASP A 244 -103.68 -6.88 90.07
N ALA A 245 -104.04 -5.91 89.23
CA ALA A 245 -105.31 -5.86 88.49
C ALA A 245 -105.07 -5.08 87.19
N ASP A 246 -106.12 -4.85 86.41
CA ASP A 246 -106.08 -3.92 85.28
C ASP A 246 -105.75 -2.48 85.77
N PRO A 247 -104.68 -1.82 85.25
CA PRO A 247 -104.36 -0.42 85.57
C PRO A 247 -105.36 0.59 85.00
N GLY A 248 -106.13 0.21 83.99
CA GLY A 248 -107.00 1.06 83.17
C GLY A 248 -106.31 1.59 81.91
N ASN A 249 -107.12 1.91 80.90
CA ASN A 249 -106.66 2.28 79.55
C ASN A 249 -105.45 3.25 79.56
N GLY A 250 -104.39 2.90 78.84
CA GLY A 250 -103.22 3.77 78.67
C GLY A 250 -102.42 4.02 79.94
N THR A 251 -102.57 3.16 80.95
CA THR A 251 -101.94 3.31 82.28
C THR A 251 -100.98 2.15 82.55
N LEU A 252 -99.87 2.46 83.22
CA LEU A 252 -98.92 1.50 83.74
C LEU A 252 -98.73 1.72 85.23
N ARG A 253 -98.54 0.64 85.98
CA ARG A 253 -98.16 0.68 87.40
C ARG A 253 -97.11 -0.36 87.76
N LEU A 254 -96.54 -0.19 88.94
CA LEU A 254 -95.57 -1.12 89.54
C LEU A 254 -96.20 -1.79 90.76
N ASN A 255 -95.72 -2.99 91.11
CA ASN A 255 -96.21 -3.74 92.27
C ASN A 255 -95.72 -3.21 93.62
N ASN A 256 -94.97 -2.10 93.65
CA ASN A 256 -94.41 -1.50 94.86
C ASN A 256 -94.52 0.02 94.80
N ALA A 257 -94.74 0.66 95.96
CA ALA A 257 -94.83 2.12 96.06
C ALA A 257 -93.48 2.80 95.74
N SER A 258 -92.36 2.10 96.01
CA SER A 258 -91.03 2.50 95.57
C SER A 258 -90.69 1.83 94.25
N ALA A 259 -90.48 2.63 93.21
CA ALA A 259 -90.06 2.14 91.89
C ALA A 259 -88.75 1.34 91.96
N ALA A 260 -87.80 1.74 92.81
CA ALA A 260 -86.54 1.01 93.00
C ALA A 260 -86.70 -0.39 93.62
N SER A 261 -87.84 -0.69 94.23
CA SER A 261 -88.14 -1.99 94.85
C SER A 261 -89.22 -2.77 94.09
N ALA A 262 -89.62 -2.29 92.91
CA ALA A 262 -90.60 -2.99 92.09
C ALA A 262 -89.98 -4.27 91.49
N THR A 263 -90.71 -5.37 91.62
CA THR A 263 -90.36 -6.67 91.03
C THR A 263 -91.32 -7.08 89.91
N ALA A 264 -92.40 -6.32 89.73
CA ALA A 264 -93.30 -6.48 88.60
C ALA A 264 -93.87 -5.15 88.13
N ALA A 265 -94.16 -5.06 86.83
CA ALA A 265 -94.98 -4.01 86.23
C ALA A 265 -96.28 -4.59 85.68
N TYR A 266 -97.34 -3.81 85.79
CA TYR A 266 -98.66 -4.09 85.22
C TYR A 266 -98.95 -3.01 84.19
N ILE A 267 -99.07 -3.41 82.94
CA ILE A 267 -99.09 -2.53 81.78
C ILE A 267 -100.39 -2.75 81.04
N ASP A 268 -101.24 -1.74 80.94
CA ASP A 268 -102.49 -1.84 80.18
C ASP A 268 -102.23 -2.27 78.73
N ASN A 269 -103.19 -2.98 78.14
CA ASN A 269 -103.06 -3.45 76.76
C ASN A 269 -103.18 -2.33 75.72
N LEU A 270 -103.63 -1.14 76.10
CA LEU A 270 -103.63 0.07 75.29
C LEU A 270 -102.54 1.02 75.79
N ASP A 271 -101.90 1.73 74.86
CA ASP A 271 -101.05 2.87 75.21
C ASP A 271 -101.89 4.11 75.58
N SER A 272 -101.22 5.19 76.00
CA SER A 272 -101.85 6.46 76.35
C SER A 272 -102.62 7.13 75.19
N GLY A 273 -102.34 6.74 73.94
CA GLY A 273 -103.06 7.16 72.74
C GLY A 273 -104.30 6.31 72.44
N GLY A 274 -104.52 5.24 73.20
CA GLY A 274 -105.63 4.30 73.03
C GLY A 274 -105.37 3.19 71.99
N ALA A 275 -104.14 3.06 71.49
CA ALA A 275 -103.78 2.01 70.54
C ALA A 275 -103.50 0.70 71.28
N THR A 276 -104.01 -0.44 70.78
CA THR A 276 -103.69 -1.75 71.33
C THR A 276 -102.22 -2.09 71.07
N VAL A 277 -101.47 -2.36 72.14
CA VAL A 277 -100.03 -2.62 72.12
C VAL A 277 -99.65 -3.96 72.78
N SER A 278 -100.64 -4.79 73.15
CA SER A 278 -100.41 -6.10 73.78
C SER A 278 -99.40 -6.97 73.03
N GLY A 279 -99.48 -7.07 71.70
CA GLY A 279 -98.52 -7.84 70.91
C GLY A 279 -97.09 -7.29 70.92
N VAL A 280 -96.91 -5.99 71.14
CA VAL A 280 -95.58 -5.38 71.31
C VAL A 280 -95.01 -5.73 72.68
N VAL A 281 -95.84 -5.68 73.72
CA VAL A 281 -95.46 -6.01 75.09
C VAL A 281 -95.18 -7.51 75.24
N ASP A 282 -95.93 -8.37 74.54
CA ASP A 282 -95.72 -9.82 74.52
C ASP A 282 -94.31 -10.17 74.02
N GLY A 283 -93.77 -9.45 73.03
CA GLY A 283 -92.41 -9.68 72.54
C GLY A 283 -91.27 -9.29 73.50
N PHE A 284 -91.57 -8.76 74.69
CA PHE A 284 -90.53 -8.37 75.65
C PHE A 284 -89.84 -9.57 76.32
N ASP A 285 -90.40 -10.77 76.24
CA ASP A 285 -89.77 -12.00 76.74
C ASP A 285 -89.15 -12.90 75.67
N ASP A 286 -89.26 -12.54 74.39
CA ASP A 286 -88.82 -13.36 73.25
C ASP A 286 -87.31 -13.63 73.19
N SER A 287 -86.47 -12.91 73.96
CA SER A 287 -85.03 -13.21 73.99
C SER A 287 -84.75 -14.55 74.67
N THR A 288 -83.81 -15.29 74.12
CA THR A 288 -83.35 -16.57 74.69
C THR A 288 -82.43 -16.40 75.90
N ASN A 289 -81.97 -15.17 76.17
CA ASN A 289 -81.08 -14.87 77.31
C ASN A 289 -81.81 -14.92 78.66
N VAL A 290 -81.03 -15.01 79.76
CA VAL A 290 -81.57 -14.96 81.14
C VAL A 290 -82.17 -13.59 81.46
N ILE A 291 -81.52 -12.52 81.01
CA ILE A 291 -82.08 -11.17 80.98
C ILE A 291 -82.65 -10.96 79.58
N LYS A 292 -83.97 -10.78 79.48
CA LYS A 292 -84.70 -10.67 78.22
C LYS A 292 -84.44 -9.35 77.50
N GLY A 293 -84.18 -8.32 78.30
CA GLY A 293 -83.85 -6.97 77.85
C GLY A 293 -83.99 -5.99 79.00
N GLN A 294 -83.68 -4.73 78.73
CA GLN A 294 -83.86 -3.65 79.70
C GLN A 294 -85.12 -2.84 79.38
N LEU A 295 -86.04 -2.81 80.34
CA LEU A 295 -87.19 -1.93 80.36
C LEU A 295 -86.80 -0.61 81.04
N THR A 296 -87.06 0.50 80.37
CA THR A 296 -86.88 1.85 80.91
C THR A 296 -88.22 2.57 80.97
N LEU A 297 -88.58 3.02 82.17
CA LEU A 297 -89.68 3.98 82.38
C LEU A 297 -89.07 5.36 82.57
N ARG A 298 -89.35 6.28 81.65
CA ARG A 298 -88.74 7.63 81.67
C ARG A 298 -89.81 8.70 81.60
N SER A 299 -89.68 9.76 82.38
CA SER A 299 -90.56 10.93 82.28
C SER A 299 -90.42 11.59 80.90
N LYS A 300 -91.56 12.00 80.32
CA LYS A 300 -91.55 12.84 79.11
C LYS A 300 -91.12 14.27 79.39
N ALA A 301 -91.36 14.74 80.62
CA ALA A 301 -91.09 16.12 81.04
C ALA A 301 -89.64 16.33 81.51
N SER A 302 -88.94 15.28 81.93
CA SER A 302 -87.56 15.39 82.40
C SER A 302 -86.78 14.11 82.20
N THR A 303 -85.64 14.21 81.50
CA THR A 303 -84.72 13.09 81.32
C THR A 303 -83.99 12.68 82.61
N ALA A 304 -84.05 13.51 83.66
CA ALA A 304 -83.48 13.20 84.98
C ALA A 304 -84.35 12.22 85.79
N ILE A 305 -85.59 11.95 85.37
CA ILE A 305 -86.50 11.00 86.02
C ILE A 305 -86.63 9.77 85.12
N ALA A 306 -85.95 8.70 85.51
CA ALA A 306 -86.00 7.43 84.81
C ALA A 306 -85.74 6.26 85.77
N TYR A 307 -86.34 5.11 85.48
CA TYR A 307 -86.10 3.84 86.14
C TYR A 307 -85.86 2.75 85.11
N VAL A 308 -84.80 1.98 85.29
CA VAL A 308 -84.36 0.90 84.42
C VAL A 308 -84.46 -0.42 85.17
N TYR A 309 -85.03 -1.41 84.50
CA TYR A 309 -85.24 -2.76 85.00
C TYR A 309 -84.77 -3.78 83.97
N ASN A 310 -84.19 -4.87 84.42
CA ASN A 310 -84.05 -6.07 83.62
C ASN A 310 -85.39 -6.80 83.60
N VAL A 311 -85.92 -7.10 82.43
CA VAL A 311 -87.01 -8.07 82.28
C VAL A 311 -86.38 -9.45 82.32
N THR A 312 -86.82 -10.31 83.24
CA THR A 312 -86.14 -11.60 83.53
C THR A 312 -87.04 -12.82 83.42
N GLY A 313 -88.36 -12.62 83.46
CA GLY A 313 -89.35 -13.68 83.29
C GLY A 313 -90.18 -13.50 82.03
N SER A 314 -91.08 -14.46 81.79
CA SER A 314 -92.06 -14.36 80.72
C SER A 314 -93.07 -13.25 80.96
N VAL A 315 -93.60 -12.68 79.88
CA VAL A 315 -94.73 -11.76 79.91
C VAL A 315 -95.98 -12.60 80.15
N VAL A 316 -96.75 -12.25 81.17
CA VAL A 316 -97.97 -12.98 81.53
C VAL A 316 -99.20 -12.13 81.22
N ASP A 317 -100.20 -12.74 80.58
CA ASP A 317 -101.48 -12.12 80.28
C ASP A 317 -102.36 -12.01 81.54
N GLY A 318 -102.71 -10.78 81.92
CA GLY A 318 -103.79 -10.50 82.85
C GLY A 318 -104.98 -9.96 82.07
N THR A 319 -106.21 -10.30 82.44
CA THR A 319 -107.40 -9.79 81.70
C THR A 319 -107.38 -8.26 81.65
N GLY A 320 -107.11 -7.69 80.46
CA GLY A 320 -106.98 -6.24 80.22
C GLY A 320 -105.55 -5.69 80.17
N TYR A 321 -104.52 -6.43 80.61
CA TYR A 321 -103.16 -5.92 80.80
C TYR A 321 -102.06 -7.00 80.66
N ARG A 322 -100.78 -6.60 80.73
CA ARG A 322 -99.60 -7.47 80.75
C ARG A 322 -98.80 -7.33 82.03
N LYS A 323 -98.26 -8.44 82.49
CA LYS A 323 -97.41 -8.53 83.68
C LYS A 323 -95.99 -8.84 83.28
N LEU A 324 -95.07 -7.99 83.70
CA LEU A 324 -93.64 -8.17 83.45
C LEU A 324 -92.94 -8.47 84.76
N THR A 325 -92.07 -9.47 84.76
CA THR A 325 -91.16 -9.73 85.89
C THR A 325 -89.93 -8.86 85.76
N LEU A 326 -89.71 -7.99 86.75
CA LEU A 326 -88.68 -6.96 86.75
C LEU A 326 -87.62 -7.25 87.81
N ALA A 327 -86.36 -6.99 87.46
CA ALA A 327 -85.27 -6.85 88.40
C ALA A 327 -84.70 -5.43 88.26
N TYR A 328 -84.80 -4.63 89.32
CA TYR A 328 -84.31 -3.25 89.31
C TYR A 328 -82.81 -3.17 89.01
N VAL A 329 -82.44 -2.22 88.14
CA VAL A 329 -81.03 -1.97 87.77
C VAL A 329 -80.57 -0.62 88.34
N SER A 330 -81.26 0.46 87.98
CA SER A 330 -80.94 1.82 88.42
C SER A 330 -82.11 2.77 88.16
N GLY A 331 -82.16 3.91 88.84
CA GLY A 331 -83.18 4.93 88.62
C GLY A 331 -83.22 6.01 89.69
N ALA A 332 -83.80 7.16 89.36
CA ALA A 332 -83.89 8.32 90.25
C ALA A 332 -85.15 9.17 89.97
N GLY A 333 -85.57 9.95 90.97
CA GLY A 333 -86.73 10.85 90.89
C GLY A 333 -88.07 10.16 91.11
N THR A 334 -89.18 10.89 90.93
CA THR A 334 -90.55 10.37 91.10
C THR A 334 -91.24 10.29 89.74
N LEU A 335 -91.74 9.12 89.34
CA LEU A 335 -92.45 8.95 88.07
C LEU A 335 -93.73 9.83 88.04
N PRO A 336 -93.94 10.65 86.99
CA PRO A 336 -95.06 11.58 86.92
C PRO A 336 -96.38 10.84 86.69
N THR A 337 -97.40 11.18 87.46
CA THR A 337 -98.75 10.63 87.34
C THR A 337 -99.66 11.43 86.40
N THR A 338 -99.12 12.43 85.71
CA THR A 338 -99.84 13.18 84.68
C THR A 338 -100.17 12.26 83.51
N THR A 339 -101.32 12.47 82.86
CA THR A 339 -101.72 11.72 81.66
C THR A 339 -100.60 11.72 80.62
N ASP A 340 -100.29 10.54 80.07
CA ASP A 340 -99.20 10.34 79.10
C ASP A 340 -97.83 10.86 79.59
N GLY A 341 -97.60 10.83 80.90
CA GLY A 341 -96.43 11.43 81.54
C GLY A 341 -95.13 10.65 81.34
N ILE A 342 -95.18 9.39 80.92
CA ILE A 342 -94.00 8.53 80.79
C ILE A 342 -93.88 7.88 79.42
N TRP A 343 -92.62 7.66 79.00
CA TRP A 343 -92.25 6.72 77.97
C TRP A 343 -91.88 5.39 78.61
N LEU A 344 -92.50 4.32 78.12
CA LEU A 344 -92.03 2.96 78.26
C LEU A 344 -91.14 2.62 77.07
N ILE A 345 -89.91 2.21 77.33
CA ILE A 345 -88.92 1.87 76.31
C ILE A 345 -88.37 0.49 76.67
N PHE A 346 -88.33 -0.42 75.72
CA PHE A 346 -87.72 -1.74 75.91
C PHE A 346 -86.59 -1.95 74.92
N ALA A 347 -85.41 -2.31 75.43
CA ALA A 347 -84.26 -2.73 74.65
C ALA A 347 -84.06 -4.24 74.85
N ARG A 348 -84.51 -5.05 73.89
CA ARG A 348 -84.32 -6.51 73.90
C ARG A 348 -82.82 -6.86 73.95
N ALA A 349 -82.45 -7.88 74.71
CA ALA A 349 -81.11 -8.43 74.67
C ALA A 349 -80.90 -9.18 73.34
N GLY A 350 -79.80 -8.90 72.64
CA GLY A 350 -79.47 -9.60 71.39
C GLY A 350 -79.28 -11.10 71.65
N ASP A 351 -79.96 -11.95 70.90
CA ASP A 351 -79.66 -13.38 70.90
C ASP A 351 -78.24 -13.60 70.37
N LYS A 352 -77.56 -14.67 70.82
CA LYS A 352 -76.28 -15.07 70.23
C LYS A 352 -76.46 -15.22 68.71
N GLY A 353 -75.56 -14.62 67.92
CA GLY A 353 -75.57 -14.79 66.46
C GLY A 353 -75.45 -16.25 66.06
N ALA A 354 -76.18 -16.67 65.02
CA ALA A 354 -76.11 -18.04 64.50
C ALA A 354 -74.68 -18.35 64.03
N ASP A 355 -74.08 -19.42 64.55
CA ASP A 355 -72.77 -19.89 64.09
C ASP A 355 -72.90 -20.32 62.60
N GLY A 356 -72.23 -19.60 61.69
CA GLY A 356 -72.15 -19.99 60.27
C GLY A 356 -71.30 -21.25 60.10
N LEU A 357 -71.74 -22.17 59.24
CA LEU A 357 -71.08 -23.44 58.92
C LEU A 357 -69.61 -23.25 58.44
N GLY A 358 -68.64 -23.23 59.36
CA GLY A 358 -67.18 -23.47 59.29
C GLY A 358 -66.30 -22.97 58.11
N SER A 359 -65.15 -22.33 58.38
CA SER A 359 -63.93 -22.35 57.52
C SER A 359 -62.71 -21.71 58.20
N GLY A 360 -61.76 -22.53 58.67
CA GLY A 360 -60.46 -22.10 59.20
C GLY A 360 -59.24 -22.94 58.74
N ASP A 361 -59.43 -24.17 58.26
CA ASP A 361 -58.32 -25.08 57.90
C ASP A 361 -58.13 -25.27 56.38
N PHE A 362 -56.87 -25.44 55.95
CA PHE A 362 -56.48 -25.74 54.57
C PHE A 362 -56.86 -27.19 54.20
N THR A 363 -57.64 -27.37 53.14
CA THR A 363 -57.99 -28.70 52.60
C THR A 363 -57.12 -29.04 51.39
N GLY A 364 -56.39 -30.16 51.49
CA GLY A 364 -55.56 -30.69 50.38
C GLY A 364 -56.40 -31.41 49.31
N PRO A 365 -55.89 -31.58 48.08
CA PRO A 365 -56.62 -32.26 47.01
C PRO A 365 -56.75 -33.76 47.27
N ALA A 366 -57.92 -34.32 46.94
CA ALA A 366 -58.21 -35.75 47.04
C ALA A 366 -57.37 -36.64 46.08
N SER A 367 -56.57 -36.04 45.20
CA SER A 367 -55.84 -36.71 44.10
C SER A 367 -54.32 -36.53 44.14
N SER A 368 -53.74 -36.13 45.28
CA SER A 368 -52.29 -35.84 45.34
C SER A 368 -51.44 -37.09 45.06
N ALA A 369 -50.60 -37.03 44.02
CA ALA A 369 -49.47 -37.96 43.89
C ALA A 369 -48.26 -37.47 44.72
N THR A 370 -47.46 -38.39 45.24
CA THR A 370 -46.26 -38.09 46.04
C THR A 370 -45.29 -37.20 45.26
N ASP A 371 -44.71 -36.22 45.95
CA ASP A 371 -43.72 -35.26 45.44
C ASP A 371 -44.20 -34.30 44.33
N ASN A 372 -45.50 -34.11 44.10
CA ASN A 372 -45.97 -33.04 43.21
C ASN A 372 -46.12 -31.69 43.95
N ILE A 373 -45.95 -30.58 43.21
CA ILE A 373 -46.18 -29.23 43.75
C ILE A 373 -47.68 -28.99 43.96
N VAL A 374 -48.07 -28.51 45.15
CA VAL A 374 -49.44 -28.07 45.46
C VAL A 374 -49.68 -26.66 44.91
N THR A 375 -50.77 -26.46 44.20
CA THR A 375 -51.23 -25.13 43.72
C THR A 375 -52.64 -24.85 44.24
N PHE A 376 -53.15 -23.62 44.13
CA PHE A 376 -54.51 -23.30 44.61
C PHE A 376 -55.58 -23.54 43.54
N ALA A 377 -56.72 -24.10 43.95
CA ALA A 377 -57.88 -24.35 43.09
C ALA A 377 -58.79 -23.10 42.90
N GLY A 378 -58.27 -21.89 43.12
CA GLY A 378 -59.00 -20.63 42.99
C GLY A 378 -58.34 -19.50 43.78
N THR A 379 -58.98 -18.32 43.84
CA THR A 379 -58.46 -17.11 44.48
C THR A 379 -58.69 -17.04 46.00
N THR A 380 -59.39 -18.02 46.58
CA THR A 380 -59.80 -18.00 48.00
C THR A 380 -58.71 -18.49 48.95
N GLY A 381 -57.62 -19.10 48.46
CA GLY A 381 -56.48 -19.58 49.25
C GLY A 381 -56.77 -20.80 50.14
N LYS A 382 -57.97 -21.38 50.08
CA LYS A 382 -58.46 -22.40 51.04
C LYS A 382 -58.47 -23.84 50.52
N ALA A 383 -58.33 -24.04 49.20
CA ALA A 383 -58.35 -25.36 48.56
C ALA A 383 -57.09 -25.57 47.70
N GLY A 384 -56.34 -26.63 48.00
CA GLY A 384 -55.20 -27.08 47.19
C GLY A 384 -55.62 -27.97 46.02
N LYS A 385 -54.87 -27.93 44.92
CA LYS A 385 -54.91 -28.87 43.78
C LYS A 385 -53.51 -29.37 43.47
N ASP A 386 -53.41 -30.62 43.02
CA ASP A 386 -52.16 -31.17 42.51
C ASP A 386 -51.83 -30.46 41.19
N SER A 387 -50.63 -29.90 41.06
CA SER A 387 -50.18 -29.27 39.81
C SER A 387 -49.98 -30.28 38.67
N GLY A 388 -49.85 -31.58 38.98
CA GLY A 388 -49.40 -32.61 38.04
C GLY A 388 -47.92 -32.51 37.69
N VAL A 389 -47.17 -31.61 38.36
CA VAL A 389 -45.74 -31.42 38.17
C VAL A 389 -45.00 -31.97 39.38
N ALA A 390 -44.29 -33.09 39.18
CA ALA A 390 -43.39 -33.65 40.19
C ALA A 390 -42.26 -32.66 40.50
N VAL A 391 -41.89 -32.52 41.76
CA VAL A 391 -40.79 -31.68 42.25
C VAL A 391 -39.48 -32.08 41.56
N GLY A 392 -39.27 -33.37 41.28
CA GLY A 392 -38.13 -33.87 40.50
C GLY A 392 -38.16 -33.52 38.99
N SER A 393 -39.27 -32.99 38.47
CA SER A 393 -39.36 -32.50 37.10
C SER A 393 -38.89 -31.05 36.94
N LEU A 394 -38.71 -30.32 38.05
CA LEU A 394 -38.14 -28.98 38.03
C LEU A 394 -36.66 -29.05 37.67
N VAL A 395 -36.23 -28.14 36.80
CA VAL A 395 -34.82 -28.01 36.43
C VAL A 395 -34.08 -27.33 37.57
N ALA A 396 -33.13 -28.04 38.17
CA ALA A 396 -32.21 -27.45 39.14
C ALA A 396 -31.07 -26.74 38.40
N GLY A 397 -30.83 -25.47 38.76
CA GLY A 397 -29.62 -24.75 38.32
C GLY A 397 -28.36 -25.31 39.00
N PRO A 398 -27.16 -24.99 38.48
CA PRO A 398 -25.92 -25.41 39.13
C PRO A 398 -25.77 -24.78 40.52
N ALA A 399 -25.15 -25.50 41.46
CA ALA A 399 -24.89 -25.02 42.82
C ALA A 399 -23.99 -23.76 42.87
N SER A 400 -23.25 -23.49 41.79
CA SER A 400 -22.50 -22.26 41.54
C SER A 400 -22.46 -22.03 40.02
N ALA A 401 -22.83 -20.83 39.58
CA ALA A 401 -22.64 -20.37 38.20
C ALA A 401 -21.85 -19.06 38.24
N ALA A 402 -20.87 -18.91 37.35
CA ALA A 402 -20.25 -17.62 37.14
C ALA A 402 -21.14 -16.75 36.25
N THR A 403 -21.18 -15.44 36.55
CA THR A 403 -21.89 -14.45 35.72
C THR A 403 -21.39 -14.53 34.27
N ASP A 404 -22.32 -14.43 33.32
CA ASP A 404 -22.06 -14.43 31.87
C ASP A 404 -21.65 -15.78 31.26
N ASN A 405 -21.58 -16.87 32.02
CA ASN A 405 -21.34 -18.18 31.43
C ASN A 405 -22.60 -18.80 30.81
N ILE A 406 -22.41 -19.57 29.74
CA ILE A 406 -23.50 -20.27 29.04
C ILE A 406 -23.97 -21.46 29.87
N ALA A 407 -25.29 -21.53 30.11
CA ALA A 407 -25.94 -22.69 30.71
C ALA A 407 -25.99 -23.86 29.71
N THR A 408 -25.54 -25.06 30.12
CA THR A 408 -25.59 -26.28 29.30
C THR A 408 -26.22 -27.43 30.07
N PHE A 409 -26.78 -28.42 29.38
CA PHE A 409 -27.31 -29.61 30.04
C PHE A 409 -26.18 -30.53 30.51
N ASN A 410 -26.27 -31.03 31.75
CA ASN A 410 -25.33 -31.99 32.32
C ASN A 410 -25.86 -33.42 32.17
N GLY A 411 -26.03 -33.86 30.92
CA GLY A 411 -26.54 -35.19 30.57
C GLY A 411 -27.60 -35.17 29.48
N THR A 412 -28.11 -36.35 29.11
CA THR A 412 -29.08 -36.54 28.01
C THR A 412 -30.54 -36.33 28.40
N THR A 413 -30.84 -36.20 29.70
CA THR A 413 -32.22 -36.09 30.21
C THR A 413 -32.78 -34.66 30.17
N GLY A 414 -31.92 -33.65 29.97
CA GLY A 414 -32.32 -32.23 29.93
C GLY A 414 -32.78 -31.64 31.28
N LYS A 415 -32.65 -32.39 32.39
CA LYS A 415 -33.16 -31.99 33.72
C LYS A 415 -32.14 -31.32 34.62
N VAL A 416 -30.85 -31.47 34.34
CA VAL A 416 -29.76 -30.87 35.11
C VAL A 416 -29.04 -29.85 34.23
N VAL A 417 -28.93 -28.62 34.71
CA VAL A 417 -28.15 -27.57 34.04
C VAL A 417 -26.82 -27.40 34.77
N LYS A 418 -25.73 -27.25 34.02
CA LYS A 418 -24.41 -26.90 34.51
C LYS A 418 -23.93 -25.59 33.87
N ASP A 419 -23.02 -24.94 34.56
CA ASP A 419 -22.16 -23.92 33.97
C ASP A 419 -21.24 -24.59 32.93
N SER A 420 -21.21 -24.07 31.69
CA SER A 420 -20.31 -24.57 30.64
C SER A 420 -18.84 -24.26 30.88
N GLY A 421 -18.53 -23.30 31.76
CA GLY A 421 -17.21 -22.68 31.89
C GLY A 421 -16.86 -21.72 30.74
N VAL A 422 -17.78 -21.49 29.81
CA VAL A 422 -17.60 -20.61 28.65
C VAL A 422 -18.42 -19.33 28.87
N ALA A 423 -17.71 -18.21 29.08
CA ALA A 423 -18.31 -16.89 29.12
C ALA A 423 -18.83 -16.50 27.73
N VAL A 424 -20.02 -15.88 27.66
CA VAL A 424 -20.58 -15.34 26.42
C VAL A 424 -19.63 -14.28 25.84
N ALA A 425 -19.00 -13.47 26.68
CA ALA A 425 -17.94 -12.54 26.28
C ALA A 425 -16.68 -13.21 25.68
N GLY A 426 -16.47 -14.51 25.92
CA GLY A 426 -15.36 -15.28 25.36
C GLY A 426 -15.61 -15.83 23.94
N LEU A 427 -16.83 -15.68 23.41
CA LEU A 427 -17.18 -16.12 22.06
C LEU A 427 -16.98 -15.00 21.02
N ALA A 428 -16.58 -15.38 19.80
CA ALA A 428 -16.42 -14.44 18.70
C ALA A 428 -17.80 -13.91 18.21
N PRO A 429 -17.98 -12.59 17.98
CA PRO A 429 -19.21 -12.04 17.43
C PRO A 429 -19.53 -12.55 16.01
N LYS A 430 -20.82 -12.70 15.68
CA LYS A 430 -21.26 -13.07 14.31
C LYS A 430 -20.89 -12.01 13.27
N ALA A 431 -21.01 -10.74 13.64
CA ALA A 431 -20.65 -9.61 12.78
C ALA A 431 -19.22 -9.18 13.10
N SER A 432 -18.35 -9.19 12.09
CA SER A 432 -16.96 -8.72 12.17
C SER A 432 -16.16 -9.30 13.36
N PRO A 433 -16.03 -10.64 13.47
CA PRO A 433 -15.24 -11.24 14.53
C PRO A 433 -13.78 -10.77 14.48
N ALA A 434 -13.24 -10.39 15.64
CA ALA A 434 -11.81 -10.20 15.83
C ALA A 434 -11.20 -11.51 16.35
N PHE A 435 -10.42 -12.20 15.51
CA PHE A 435 -9.71 -13.42 15.90
C PHE A 435 -8.41 -13.06 16.62
N THR A 436 -8.15 -13.65 17.79
CA THR A 436 -6.88 -13.57 18.52
C THR A 436 -6.10 -14.88 18.37
N GLY A 437 -4.80 -14.88 18.64
CA GLY A 437 -3.93 -16.05 18.44
C GLY A 437 -3.61 -16.33 16.96
N THR A 438 -3.39 -17.60 16.61
CA THR A 438 -3.11 -18.08 15.24
C THR A 438 -4.32 -18.88 14.70
N PRO A 439 -5.36 -18.21 14.17
CA PRO A 439 -6.55 -18.90 13.67
C PRO A 439 -6.21 -19.80 12.47
N THR A 440 -6.64 -21.06 12.51
CA THR A 440 -6.50 -22.01 11.40
C THR A 440 -7.76 -22.03 10.54
N ALA A 441 -7.62 -21.98 9.22
CA ALA A 441 -8.72 -22.17 8.27
C ALA A 441 -8.29 -23.17 7.17
N PRO A 442 -9.23 -23.86 6.49
CA PRO A 442 -8.89 -24.71 5.35
C PRO A 442 -8.21 -23.90 4.22
N THR A 443 -7.09 -24.40 3.70
CA THR A 443 -6.39 -23.78 2.56
C THR A 443 -7.19 -24.02 1.28
N ALA A 444 -7.63 -22.93 0.64
CA ALA A 444 -8.32 -22.98 -0.65
C ALA A 444 -7.37 -23.44 -1.77
N ALA A 445 -7.93 -24.01 -2.85
CA ALA A 445 -7.18 -24.28 -4.06
C ALA A 445 -6.84 -22.97 -4.79
N ALA A 446 -5.68 -22.92 -5.48
CA ALA A 446 -5.24 -21.75 -6.24
C ALA A 446 -6.31 -21.26 -7.24
N GLY A 447 -6.54 -19.94 -7.30
CA GLY A 447 -7.55 -19.33 -8.19
C GLY A 447 -8.97 -19.25 -7.61
N THR A 448 -9.19 -19.63 -6.35
CA THR A 448 -10.49 -19.50 -5.67
C THR A 448 -10.86 -18.02 -5.43
N ASN A 449 -12.05 -17.60 -5.87
CA ASN A 449 -12.55 -16.22 -5.74
C ASN A 449 -13.91 -16.15 -4.99
N SER A 450 -13.98 -16.75 -3.81
CA SER A 450 -15.19 -16.80 -2.98
C SER A 450 -15.09 -15.91 -1.74
N SER A 451 -16.13 -15.89 -0.91
CA SER A 451 -16.12 -15.21 0.41
C SER A 451 -15.39 -16.00 1.52
N GLN A 452 -14.62 -17.03 1.17
CA GLN A 452 -13.80 -17.78 2.12
C GLN A 452 -12.62 -16.94 2.62
N ILE A 453 -12.26 -17.09 3.90
CA ILE A 453 -11.06 -16.45 4.48
C ILE A 453 -9.80 -17.02 3.80
N ALA A 454 -8.90 -16.14 3.33
CA ALA A 454 -7.61 -16.55 2.78
C ALA A 454 -6.64 -16.95 3.91
N THR A 455 -5.97 -18.10 3.75
CA THR A 455 -4.86 -18.52 4.62
C THR A 455 -3.53 -17.98 4.11
N THR A 456 -2.51 -17.91 4.97
CA THR A 456 -1.14 -17.53 4.55
C THR A 456 -0.59 -18.47 3.47
N ALA A 457 -0.87 -19.78 3.58
CA ALA A 457 -0.52 -20.77 2.57
C ALA A 457 -1.17 -20.50 1.21
N TYR A 458 -2.42 -20.01 1.19
CA TYR A 458 -3.11 -19.64 -0.05
C TYR A 458 -2.49 -18.39 -0.70
N VAL A 459 -2.15 -17.38 0.11
CA VAL A 459 -1.53 -16.14 -0.38
C VAL A 459 -0.12 -16.40 -0.94
N ASP A 460 0.66 -17.25 -0.26
CA ASP A 460 2.04 -17.58 -0.65
C ASP A 460 2.13 -18.26 -2.03
N VAL A 461 1.15 -19.09 -2.38
CA VAL A 461 1.13 -19.79 -3.68
C VAL A 461 0.49 -19.00 -4.82
N THR A 462 -0.19 -17.88 -4.54
CA THR A 462 -1.00 -17.15 -5.54
C THR A 462 -0.29 -15.91 -6.10
N PHE A 463 0.71 -15.35 -5.41
CA PHE A 463 1.36 -14.09 -5.81
C PHE A 463 2.87 -14.25 -5.98
N ALA A 464 3.43 -13.60 -7.01
CA ALA A 464 4.88 -13.50 -7.17
C ALA A 464 5.49 -12.58 -6.09
N PRO A 465 6.75 -12.81 -5.67
CA PRO A 465 7.45 -11.95 -4.74
C PRO A 465 7.49 -10.49 -5.23
N LYS A 466 7.23 -9.53 -4.32
CA LYS A 466 7.26 -8.10 -4.64
C LYS A 466 8.65 -7.61 -5.08
N ALA A 467 9.71 -8.20 -4.51
CA ALA A 467 11.08 -7.89 -4.84
C ALA A 467 11.64 -8.99 -5.76
N SER A 468 12.14 -8.58 -6.93
CA SER A 468 12.82 -9.46 -7.90
C SER A 468 12.06 -10.76 -8.22
N PRO A 469 10.81 -10.67 -8.72
CA PRO A 469 10.07 -11.87 -9.10
C PRO A 469 10.83 -12.64 -10.19
N ALA A 470 11.05 -13.93 -9.97
CA ALA A 470 11.55 -14.83 -11.01
C ALA A 470 10.41 -15.14 -12.00
N LEU A 471 10.51 -14.62 -13.22
CA LEU A 471 9.55 -14.93 -14.29
C LEU A 471 9.97 -16.23 -14.97
N THR A 472 9.08 -17.22 -15.04
CA THR A 472 9.29 -18.47 -15.79
C THR A 472 8.32 -18.56 -16.98
N GLY A 473 8.65 -19.37 -17.99
CA GLY A 473 7.85 -19.48 -19.22
C GLY A 473 8.01 -18.29 -20.19
N ASN A 474 6.93 -17.90 -20.86
CA ASN A 474 6.89 -16.80 -21.84
C ASN A 474 6.01 -15.64 -21.34
N PRO A 475 6.50 -14.82 -20.37
CA PRO A 475 5.73 -13.70 -19.84
C PRO A 475 5.40 -12.68 -20.95
N THR A 476 4.15 -12.23 -21.01
CA THR A 476 3.71 -11.18 -21.93
C THR A 476 3.72 -9.82 -21.22
N ALA A 477 4.14 -8.77 -21.92
CA ALA A 477 4.09 -7.39 -21.46
C ALA A 477 3.65 -6.48 -22.61
N PRO A 478 3.06 -5.30 -22.32
CA PRO A 478 2.74 -4.34 -23.38
C PRO A 478 4.01 -3.82 -24.07
N THR A 479 4.06 -3.89 -25.41
CA THR A 479 5.16 -3.32 -26.21
C THR A 479 5.13 -1.79 -26.12
N GLN A 480 6.27 -1.20 -25.75
CA GLN A 480 6.41 0.26 -25.62
C GLN A 480 6.73 0.91 -26.97
N THR A 481 6.47 2.21 -27.07
CA THR A 481 6.89 3.03 -28.22
C THR A 481 8.41 3.19 -28.24
N ALA A 482 9.03 3.19 -29.42
CA ALA A 482 10.46 3.37 -29.61
C ALA A 482 10.99 4.64 -28.89
N GLY A 483 12.19 4.55 -28.30
CA GLY A 483 12.82 5.64 -27.55
C GLY A 483 12.37 5.78 -26.08
N ASN A 484 11.57 4.86 -25.56
CA ASN A 484 11.16 4.87 -24.14
C ASN A 484 12.29 4.39 -23.22
N ASN A 485 12.71 5.22 -22.25
CA ASN A 485 13.81 4.94 -21.32
C ASN A 485 13.35 4.71 -19.86
N SER A 486 12.09 4.33 -19.66
CA SER A 486 11.56 4.02 -18.32
C SER A 486 12.06 2.67 -17.77
N THR A 487 11.81 2.41 -16.49
CA THR A 487 12.16 1.16 -15.80
C THR A 487 11.18 0.00 -16.07
N ARG A 488 10.38 0.09 -17.14
CA ARG A 488 9.40 -0.93 -17.52
C ARG A 488 10.09 -2.10 -18.22
N LEU A 489 9.51 -3.29 -18.14
CA LEU A 489 10.00 -4.46 -18.87
C LEU A 489 9.97 -4.21 -20.38
N ALA A 490 11.09 -4.46 -21.05
CA ALA A 490 11.18 -4.43 -22.51
C ALA A 490 10.65 -5.76 -23.09
N THR A 491 9.78 -5.68 -24.09
CA THR A 491 9.39 -6.86 -24.88
C THR A 491 10.41 -7.14 -25.98
N THR A 492 10.41 -8.37 -26.51
CA THR A 492 11.25 -8.71 -27.68
C THR A 492 10.94 -7.81 -28.88
N ALA A 493 9.66 -7.45 -29.09
CA ALA A 493 9.25 -6.52 -30.14
C ALA A 493 9.81 -5.10 -29.94
N TYR A 494 9.92 -4.63 -28.70
CA TYR A 494 10.54 -3.33 -28.40
C TYR A 494 12.05 -3.33 -28.72
N VAL A 495 12.75 -4.40 -28.34
CA VAL A 495 14.19 -4.55 -28.58
C VAL A 495 14.48 -4.65 -30.08
N ASP A 496 13.71 -5.46 -30.82
CA ASP A 496 13.86 -5.64 -32.27
C ASP A 496 13.66 -4.31 -33.04
N GLY A 497 12.67 -3.50 -32.66
CA GLY A 497 12.43 -2.20 -33.26
C GLY A 497 13.43 -1.09 -32.89
N SER A 498 14.34 -1.33 -31.95
CA SER A 498 15.29 -0.33 -31.44
C SER A 498 16.66 -0.34 -32.15
N PHE A 499 16.94 -1.32 -33.02
CA PHE A 499 18.18 -1.39 -33.80
C PHE A 499 17.96 -0.95 -35.25
N ALA A 500 18.96 -0.30 -35.86
CA ALA A 500 18.92 0.01 -37.29
C ALA A 500 19.04 -1.29 -38.12
N PRO A 501 18.25 -1.46 -39.20
CA PRO A 501 18.35 -2.63 -40.05
C PRO A 501 19.76 -2.83 -40.62
N VAL A 502 20.21 -4.08 -40.67
CA VAL A 502 21.52 -4.44 -41.26
C VAL A 502 21.55 -4.16 -42.77
N ALA A 503 20.42 -4.35 -43.45
CA ALA A 503 20.25 -3.99 -44.84
C ALA A 503 19.64 -2.59 -44.94
N SER A 504 20.35 -1.65 -45.57
CA SER A 504 19.89 -0.28 -45.82
C SER A 504 19.49 0.50 -44.56
N PRO A 505 20.41 0.70 -43.59
CA PRO A 505 20.13 1.50 -42.42
C PRO A 505 19.75 2.93 -42.85
N THR A 506 18.60 3.40 -42.38
CA THR A 506 18.20 4.80 -42.55
C THR A 506 18.58 5.54 -41.27
N PHE A 507 19.66 6.32 -41.32
CA PHE A 507 20.06 7.18 -40.20
C PHE A 507 19.33 8.52 -40.32
N THR A 508 18.63 8.92 -39.25
CA THR A 508 17.90 10.19 -39.19
C THR A 508 18.73 11.34 -38.58
N GLY A 509 19.92 11.04 -38.07
CA GLY A 509 20.90 12.02 -37.57
C GLY A 509 22.13 12.11 -38.47
N THR A 510 23.09 12.97 -38.10
CA THR A 510 24.39 13.08 -38.75
C THR A 510 25.31 11.94 -38.30
N PRO A 511 25.61 10.95 -39.15
CA PRO A 511 26.56 9.91 -38.79
C PRO A 511 27.96 10.53 -38.69
N THR A 512 28.55 10.52 -37.50
CA THR A 512 29.95 10.90 -37.28
C THR A 512 30.81 9.63 -37.28
N PHE A 513 31.69 9.51 -38.27
CA PHE A 513 32.69 8.44 -38.29
C PHE A 513 33.88 8.87 -37.43
N ALA A 514 34.17 8.12 -36.37
CA ALA A 514 35.32 8.39 -35.49
C ALA A 514 36.67 7.97 -36.10
N GLY A 515 36.70 7.53 -37.37
CA GLY A 515 37.90 7.03 -38.06
C GLY A 515 37.68 6.90 -39.57
N ILE A 516 38.64 6.29 -40.27
CA ILE A 516 38.57 6.07 -41.73
C ILE A 516 37.39 5.13 -42.04
N PRO A 517 36.41 5.55 -42.85
CA PRO A 517 35.32 4.68 -43.27
C PRO A 517 35.88 3.51 -44.09
N VAL A 518 35.63 2.27 -43.66
CA VAL A 518 35.96 1.07 -44.44
C VAL A 518 34.72 0.68 -45.26
N LEU A 519 34.77 0.92 -46.57
CA LEU A 519 33.72 0.51 -47.49
C LEU A 519 33.99 -0.93 -47.96
N SER A 520 33.32 -1.92 -47.35
CA SER A 520 33.38 -3.31 -47.80
C SER A 520 32.37 -3.55 -48.91
N GLY A 521 32.84 -3.76 -50.14
CA GLY A 521 31.98 -4.13 -51.28
C GLY A 521 31.52 -3.00 -52.22
N GLY A 522 32.07 -1.77 -52.10
CA GLY A 522 31.76 -0.67 -53.01
C GLY A 522 32.63 0.57 -52.82
N GLY A 523 32.59 1.50 -53.79
CA GLY A 523 33.27 2.80 -53.71
C GLY A 523 32.34 3.93 -53.25
N ILE A 524 32.89 5.14 -53.07
CA ILE A 524 32.09 6.37 -52.89
C ILE A 524 31.40 6.67 -54.21
N LYS A 525 30.06 6.74 -54.21
CA LYS A 525 29.27 7.05 -55.39
C LYS A 525 28.74 8.48 -55.29
N PHE A 526 29.14 9.32 -56.23
CA PHE A 526 28.56 10.66 -56.40
C PHE A 526 27.20 10.54 -57.12
N PRO A 527 26.23 11.42 -56.79
CA PRO A 527 24.93 11.41 -57.45
C PRO A 527 25.04 11.73 -58.94
N ALA A 528 24.13 11.20 -59.75
CA ALA A 528 24.09 11.50 -61.19
C ALA A 528 23.72 12.96 -61.49
N THR A 529 23.02 13.61 -60.55
CA THR A 529 22.76 15.06 -60.55
C THR A 529 23.59 15.68 -59.45
N GLN A 530 24.45 16.62 -59.81
CA GLN A 530 25.31 17.34 -58.86
C GLN A 530 24.48 18.09 -57.81
N ILE A 531 25.03 18.17 -56.60
CA ILE A 531 24.52 19.04 -55.53
C ILE A 531 25.61 20.11 -55.31
N PRO A 532 25.46 21.32 -55.89
CA PRO A 532 26.50 22.35 -55.80
C PRO A 532 26.79 22.77 -54.35
N SER A 533 28.07 22.93 -54.00
CA SER A 533 28.52 23.51 -52.74
C SER A 533 29.37 24.77 -52.98
N ALA A 534 29.24 25.74 -52.09
CA ALA A 534 30.11 26.93 -52.06
C ALA A 534 31.29 26.77 -51.09
N ASP A 535 31.35 25.66 -50.34
CA ASP A 535 32.42 25.39 -49.38
C ASP A 535 33.64 24.79 -50.08
N SER A 536 34.79 25.46 -49.95
CA SER A 536 36.06 25.05 -50.55
C SER A 536 36.58 23.69 -50.06
N ASN A 537 36.04 23.17 -48.96
CA ASN A 537 36.41 21.87 -48.41
C ASN A 537 35.43 20.75 -48.77
N THR A 538 34.39 21.05 -49.55
CA THR A 538 33.47 20.04 -50.06
C THR A 538 33.99 19.51 -51.40
N GLN A 539 34.21 18.20 -51.49
CA GLN A 539 34.40 17.53 -52.78
C GLN A 539 33.00 17.23 -53.36
N ASP A 540 32.40 18.23 -53.97
CA ASP A 540 31.06 18.21 -54.54
C ASP A 540 31.02 17.77 -56.01
N ASP A 541 32.09 18.06 -56.75
CA ASP A 541 32.08 17.98 -58.21
C ASP A 541 33.03 16.90 -58.72
N TYR A 542 32.53 15.69 -59.00
CA TYR A 542 33.21 14.74 -59.87
C TYR A 542 32.35 14.48 -61.12
N GLU A 543 32.76 15.05 -62.24
CA GLU A 543 32.05 14.90 -63.52
C GLU A 543 33.01 14.50 -64.64
N LYS A 544 32.57 13.56 -65.49
CA LYS A 544 33.26 13.18 -66.72
C LYS A 544 32.28 13.28 -67.88
N GLY A 545 32.70 13.93 -68.95
CA GLY A 545 31.83 14.11 -70.10
C GLY A 545 32.59 14.37 -71.40
N THR A 546 31.81 14.45 -72.48
CA THR A 546 32.26 14.86 -73.80
C THR A 546 31.70 16.25 -74.11
N PHE A 547 32.43 17.03 -74.89
CA PHE A 547 31.92 18.27 -75.48
C PHE A 547 32.30 18.34 -76.96
N THR A 548 31.61 19.19 -77.72
CA THR A 548 31.84 19.35 -79.15
C THR A 548 32.66 20.62 -79.39
N PRO A 549 34.00 20.52 -79.52
CA PRO A 549 34.85 21.69 -79.73
C PRO A 549 34.61 22.28 -81.12
N VAL A 550 34.53 23.60 -81.25
CA VAL A 550 34.35 24.26 -82.54
C VAL A 550 35.50 25.23 -82.79
N LEU A 551 36.20 25.04 -83.90
CA LEU A 551 37.22 25.97 -84.39
C LEU A 551 36.53 27.20 -84.99
N ILE A 552 36.87 28.40 -84.51
CA ILE A 552 36.35 29.68 -85.01
C ILE A 552 37.42 30.76 -85.15
N GLY A 553 37.30 31.61 -86.16
CA GLY A 553 38.15 32.78 -86.34
C GLY A 553 37.71 33.94 -85.43
N GLN A 554 38.67 34.64 -84.85
CA GLN A 554 38.41 35.76 -83.92
C GLN A 554 37.73 36.94 -84.61
N THR A 555 38.04 37.22 -85.88
CA THR A 555 37.45 38.34 -86.64
C THR A 555 36.13 37.92 -87.29
N THR A 556 36.11 36.77 -87.94
CA THR A 556 34.91 36.12 -88.47
C THR A 556 34.94 34.66 -88.08
N ALA A 557 33.95 34.20 -87.33
CA ALA A 557 33.92 32.83 -86.80
C ALA A 557 34.09 31.76 -87.89
N GLY A 558 33.44 31.94 -89.04
CA GLY A 558 33.48 31.00 -90.16
C GLY A 558 32.87 29.64 -89.83
N THR A 559 32.95 28.71 -90.78
CA THR A 559 32.44 27.34 -90.65
C THR A 559 33.52 26.34 -91.03
N GLY A 560 33.84 25.43 -90.11
CA GLY A 560 34.75 24.31 -90.34
C GLY A 560 34.02 23.05 -90.81
N THR A 561 34.59 22.34 -91.78
CA THR A 561 34.21 20.95 -92.10
C THR A 561 35.24 20.02 -91.46
N TYR A 562 34.81 19.20 -90.50
CA TYR A 562 35.71 18.39 -89.68
C TYR A 562 35.74 16.93 -90.15
N THR A 563 36.94 16.37 -90.25
CA THR A 563 37.16 14.93 -90.32
C THR A 563 37.32 14.32 -88.93
N THR A 564 37.67 15.11 -87.92
CA THR A 564 37.63 14.72 -86.50
C THR A 564 37.26 15.92 -85.63
N GLN A 565 36.26 15.76 -84.77
CA GLN A 565 35.80 16.78 -83.82
C GLN A 565 35.48 16.11 -82.49
N SER A 566 36.42 16.13 -81.55
CA SER A 566 36.27 15.42 -80.27
C SER A 566 36.81 16.26 -79.11
N GLY A 567 36.00 16.43 -78.08
CA GLY A 567 36.38 17.02 -76.80
C GLY A 567 35.95 16.13 -75.63
N VAL A 568 36.84 15.93 -74.67
CA VAL A 568 36.55 15.21 -73.42
C VAL A 568 37.06 16.03 -72.23
N TYR A 569 36.39 15.89 -71.09
CA TYR A 569 36.80 16.55 -69.85
C TYR A 569 36.57 15.69 -68.60
N THR A 570 37.30 16.02 -67.54
CA THR A 570 37.07 15.56 -66.17
C THR A 570 37.15 16.75 -65.24
N LYS A 571 36.07 17.00 -64.47
CA LYS A 571 36.02 18.01 -63.41
C LYS A 571 36.17 17.32 -62.05
N ILE A 572 37.07 17.82 -61.21
CA ILE A 572 37.26 17.41 -59.81
C ILE A 572 37.32 18.68 -58.96
N GLY A 573 36.25 18.97 -58.22
CA GLY A 573 36.10 20.27 -57.55
C GLY A 573 36.20 21.41 -58.57
N ASN A 574 37.06 22.40 -58.29
CA ASN A 574 37.30 23.52 -59.20
C ASN A 574 38.28 23.23 -60.34
N VAL A 575 38.85 22.03 -60.46
CA VAL A 575 39.85 21.70 -61.48
C VAL A 575 39.20 20.98 -62.65
N VAL A 576 39.39 21.49 -63.87
CA VAL A 576 38.94 20.83 -65.11
C VAL A 576 40.14 20.45 -65.95
N THR A 577 40.30 19.15 -66.19
CA THR A 577 41.23 18.63 -67.18
C THR A 577 40.48 18.35 -68.47
N PHE A 578 41.02 18.78 -69.62
CA PHE A 578 40.38 18.57 -70.91
C PHE A 578 41.37 18.09 -71.97
N ALA A 579 40.83 17.45 -73.00
CA ALA A 579 41.56 17.11 -74.22
C ALA A 579 40.66 17.29 -75.44
N VAL A 580 41.21 17.91 -76.48
CA VAL A 580 40.54 18.21 -77.74
C VAL A 580 41.40 17.69 -78.89
N THR A 581 40.75 17.07 -79.87
CA THR A 581 41.34 16.75 -81.17
C THR A 581 40.44 17.32 -82.25
N LEU A 582 41.01 18.18 -83.08
CA LEU A 582 40.33 18.81 -84.21
C LEU A 582 41.15 18.57 -85.47
N ILE A 583 40.52 18.00 -86.50
CA ILE A 583 41.10 17.86 -87.85
C ILE A 583 40.02 18.32 -88.83
N TRP A 584 40.35 19.27 -89.69
CA TRP A 584 39.41 19.86 -90.64
C TRP A 584 39.93 19.78 -92.07
N SER A 585 39.00 19.65 -93.02
CA SER A 585 39.26 19.59 -94.46
C SER A 585 38.90 20.89 -95.19
N ALA A 586 38.16 21.78 -94.54
CA ALA A 586 37.78 23.11 -95.02
C ALA A 586 37.49 24.02 -93.81
N HIS A 587 37.87 25.30 -93.86
CA HIS A 587 37.40 26.32 -92.91
C HIS A 587 37.32 27.69 -93.60
N SER A 588 36.35 28.53 -93.21
CA SER A 588 36.09 29.86 -93.78
C SER A 588 36.29 31.02 -92.80
N GLY A 589 36.80 30.74 -91.61
CA GLY A 589 37.04 31.70 -90.54
C GLY A 589 38.26 32.56 -90.81
N THR A 590 38.26 33.77 -90.26
CA THR A 590 39.34 34.74 -90.42
C THR A 590 39.71 35.37 -89.08
N GLY A 591 40.96 35.85 -88.96
CA GLY A 591 41.51 36.35 -87.70
C GLY A 591 42.26 35.25 -86.92
N GLY A 592 42.50 35.49 -85.63
CA GLY A 592 43.17 34.53 -84.75
C GLY A 592 42.34 33.27 -84.48
N MET A 593 43.02 32.15 -84.28
CA MET A 593 42.39 30.85 -84.07
C MET A 593 41.88 30.67 -82.64
N GLN A 594 40.61 30.28 -82.51
CA GLN A 594 39.97 29.99 -81.21
C GLN A 594 39.18 28.69 -81.27
N ILE A 595 39.13 27.95 -80.14
CA ILE A 595 38.27 26.78 -79.97
C ILE A 595 37.22 27.08 -78.92
N THR A 596 35.95 27.07 -79.31
CA THR A 596 34.83 27.21 -78.38
C THR A 596 34.28 25.86 -77.95
N GLY A 597 33.40 25.88 -76.95
CA GLY A 597 32.68 24.70 -76.48
C GLY A 597 33.25 24.08 -75.21
N LEU A 598 34.22 24.71 -74.53
CA LEU A 598 34.62 24.23 -73.20
C LEU A 598 33.39 24.19 -72.27
N PRO A 599 33.20 23.12 -71.48
CA PRO A 599 31.98 22.94 -70.69
C PRO A 599 31.79 23.96 -69.56
N PHE A 600 32.88 24.61 -69.13
CA PHE A 600 32.88 25.55 -68.00
C PHE A 600 33.76 26.76 -68.30
N THR A 601 33.47 27.87 -67.64
CA THR A 601 34.27 29.11 -67.71
C THR A 601 35.52 28.96 -66.85
N ASN A 602 36.68 29.31 -67.41
CA ASN A 602 37.91 29.44 -66.65
C ASN A 602 37.91 30.75 -65.84
N ASN A 603 38.15 30.67 -64.54
CA ASN A 603 38.12 31.80 -63.61
C ASN A 603 39.52 32.26 -63.15
N VAL A 604 40.59 31.64 -63.64
CA VAL A 604 41.97 32.03 -63.29
C VAL A 604 42.82 32.40 -64.50
N THR A 605 43.88 33.18 -64.27
CA THR A 605 44.83 33.58 -65.32
C THR A 605 45.97 32.57 -65.45
N GLY A 606 46.48 32.37 -66.67
CA GLY A 606 47.70 31.59 -66.90
C GLY A 606 47.49 30.09 -67.15
N CYS A 607 46.31 29.69 -67.63
CA CYS A 607 46.01 28.29 -67.99
C CYS A 607 46.63 27.92 -69.35
N SER A 608 47.94 27.70 -69.39
CA SER A 608 48.64 27.20 -70.57
C SER A 608 48.22 25.78 -70.92
N CYS A 609 48.14 25.49 -72.21
CA CYS A 609 47.73 24.19 -72.76
C CYS A 609 48.90 23.55 -73.51
N ASN A 610 48.96 22.22 -73.50
CA ASN A 610 49.78 21.49 -74.45
C ASN A 610 49.14 21.61 -75.84
N PHE A 611 49.92 21.97 -76.85
CA PHE A 611 49.44 22.17 -78.21
C PHE A 611 50.35 21.45 -79.21
N GLU A 612 49.76 20.55 -79.99
CA GLU A 612 50.44 19.80 -81.05
C GLU A 612 49.64 19.99 -82.34
N CYS A 613 50.25 20.52 -83.40
CA CYS A 613 49.58 20.78 -84.67
C CYS A 613 50.20 19.99 -85.82
N PHE A 614 49.40 19.72 -86.84
CA PHE A 614 49.78 19.01 -88.06
C PHE A 614 49.23 19.78 -89.27
N ASN A 615 50.05 19.97 -90.30
CA ASN A 615 49.69 20.69 -91.53
C ASN A 615 49.16 22.12 -91.31
N LEU A 616 49.56 22.77 -90.22
CA LEU A 616 49.19 24.16 -89.89
C LEU A 616 50.37 25.10 -90.15
N THR A 617 50.10 26.22 -90.81
CA THR A 617 51.09 27.24 -91.17
C THR A 617 51.14 28.32 -90.10
N PHE A 618 52.33 28.56 -89.54
CA PHE A 618 52.54 29.57 -88.49
C PHE A 618 53.95 30.15 -88.54
N THR A 619 54.13 31.34 -87.95
CA THR A 619 55.43 31.99 -87.76
C THR A 619 55.73 32.09 -86.26
N GLY A 620 56.79 31.43 -85.79
CA GLY A 620 57.15 31.36 -84.36
C GLY A 620 56.79 30.02 -83.71
N VAL A 621 56.67 29.98 -82.38
CA VAL A 621 56.29 28.77 -81.62
C VAL A 621 54.80 28.81 -81.31
N PRO A 622 53.99 27.83 -81.77
CA PRO A 622 52.56 27.83 -81.51
C PRO A 622 52.29 27.48 -80.04
N GLN A 623 51.35 28.21 -79.45
CA GLN A 623 50.92 28.03 -78.06
C GLN A 623 49.40 28.09 -77.98
N ALA A 624 48.84 27.39 -76.98
CA ALA A 624 47.44 27.49 -76.65
C ALA A 624 47.27 27.77 -75.16
N PHE A 625 46.23 28.51 -74.81
CA PHE A 625 45.86 28.79 -73.43
C PHE A 625 44.35 29.03 -73.32
N VAL A 626 43.80 28.83 -72.12
CA VAL A 626 42.43 29.22 -71.80
C VAL A 626 42.48 30.60 -71.14
N PRO A 627 41.93 31.67 -71.76
CA PRO A 627 41.92 32.99 -71.15
C PRO A 627 41.09 33.03 -69.87
N THR A 628 41.36 33.99 -69.00
CA THR A 628 40.55 34.26 -67.81
C THR A 628 39.14 34.68 -68.19
N ASN A 629 38.14 34.26 -67.41
CA ASN A 629 36.71 34.47 -67.63
C ASN A 629 36.23 34.02 -69.01
N SER A 630 36.80 32.92 -69.52
CA SER A 630 36.52 32.43 -70.87
C SER A 630 36.26 30.93 -70.89
N SER A 631 35.38 30.49 -71.79
CA SER A 631 35.13 29.08 -72.14
C SER A 631 35.70 28.76 -73.53
N VAL A 632 36.79 29.43 -73.89
CA VAL A 632 37.43 29.36 -75.19
C VAL A 632 38.91 29.03 -75.01
N ILE A 633 39.48 28.25 -75.92
CA ILE A 633 40.93 28.05 -76.01
C ILE A 633 41.44 28.99 -77.10
N SER A 634 42.37 29.88 -76.75
CA SER A 634 43.04 30.76 -77.72
C SER A 634 44.31 30.09 -78.23
N VAL A 635 44.57 30.19 -79.53
CA VAL A 635 45.77 29.67 -80.20
C VAL A 635 46.52 30.82 -80.87
N VAL A 636 47.79 30.97 -80.50
CA VAL A 636 48.65 32.10 -80.89
C VAL A 636 50.07 31.61 -81.16
N THR A 637 50.92 32.45 -81.75
CA THR A 637 52.38 32.23 -81.75
C THR A 637 53.08 33.14 -80.74
N ALA A 638 54.02 32.56 -80.00
CA ALA A 638 54.91 33.31 -79.13
C ALA A 638 55.86 34.19 -79.96
N ALA A 639 55.94 35.47 -79.63
CA ALA A 639 56.88 36.42 -80.21
C ALA A 639 57.96 36.81 -79.18
N THR A 640 59.23 36.85 -79.60
CA THR A 640 60.32 37.32 -78.74
C THR A 640 60.23 38.84 -78.59
N GLY A 641 59.71 39.34 -77.47
CA GLY A 641 59.66 40.77 -77.15
C GLY A 641 58.56 41.58 -77.85
N ALA A 642 57.49 40.93 -78.33
CA ALA A 642 56.30 41.57 -78.90
C ALA A 642 55.01 40.88 -78.43
N SER A 643 53.84 41.49 -78.66
CA SER A 643 52.53 40.88 -78.40
C SER A 643 52.33 39.60 -79.21
N GLU A 644 51.60 38.64 -78.65
CA GLU A 644 51.20 37.38 -79.31
C GLU A 644 50.65 37.64 -80.72
N ALA A 645 51.06 36.83 -81.70
CA ALA A 645 50.60 36.94 -83.07
C ALA A 645 49.53 35.88 -83.38
N ASN A 646 48.56 36.24 -84.22
CA ASN A 646 47.45 35.38 -84.59
C ASN A 646 47.92 34.24 -85.52
N ILE A 647 47.53 33.00 -85.22
CA ILE A 647 47.61 31.90 -86.19
C ILE A 647 46.34 31.92 -87.03
N ALA A 648 46.51 32.02 -88.35
CA ALA A 648 45.41 31.95 -89.30
C ALA A 648 44.91 30.50 -89.47
N MET A 649 43.67 30.36 -89.94
CA MET A 649 43.11 29.05 -90.25
C MET A 649 43.47 28.65 -91.67
N ASP A 650 44.33 27.65 -91.81
CA ASP A 650 44.58 27.03 -93.11
C ASP A 650 43.32 26.34 -93.62
N SER A 651 43.22 26.18 -94.94
CA SER A 651 42.07 25.53 -95.58
C SER A 651 41.87 24.10 -95.09
N ALA A 652 42.94 23.38 -94.75
CA ALA A 652 42.88 22.07 -94.11
C ALA A 652 44.10 21.87 -93.18
N ALA A 653 43.85 21.58 -91.91
CA ALA A 653 44.89 21.22 -90.95
C ALA A 653 44.29 20.46 -89.76
N GLY A 654 45.09 20.19 -88.72
CA GLY A 654 44.59 19.63 -87.48
C GLY A 654 45.50 19.91 -86.29
N PHE A 655 44.95 19.78 -85.09
CA PHE A 655 45.72 19.86 -83.85
C PHE A 655 45.09 19.03 -82.74
N ARG A 656 45.92 18.77 -81.72
CA ARG A 656 45.55 18.25 -80.42
C ARG A 656 45.89 19.29 -79.38
N VAL A 657 44.92 19.63 -78.54
CA VAL A 657 45.12 20.56 -77.44
C VAL A 657 44.57 19.96 -76.15
N GLY A 658 45.38 19.95 -75.11
CA GLY A 658 44.98 19.48 -73.79
C GLY A 658 45.47 20.45 -72.74
N GLY A 659 44.88 20.38 -71.55
CA GLY A 659 45.31 21.25 -70.48
C GLY A 659 44.45 21.14 -69.25
N VAL A 660 44.75 22.01 -68.31
CA VAL A 660 44.02 22.18 -67.06
C VAL A 660 43.60 23.64 -66.94
N TYR A 661 42.34 23.86 -66.57
CA TYR A 661 41.83 25.18 -66.20
C TYR A 661 40.95 25.07 -64.95
N PHE A 662 40.56 26.20 -64.38
CA PHE A 662 39.89 26.24 -63.08
C PHE A 662 38.55 26.98 -63.16
N THR A 663 37.50 26.43 -62.56
CA THR A 663 36.12 26.97 -62.60
C THR A 663 35.72 27.64 -61.32
#